data_AF-A0A536W6L0-F1
#
_entry.id   AF-A0A536W6L0-F1
#
_cell.length_a   1.000
_cell.length_b   1.000
_cell.length_c   1.000
_cell.angle_alpha   90.00
_cell.angle_beta   90.00
_cell.angle_gamma   90.00
#
_symmetry.space_group_name_H-M   'P 1'
#
loop_
_entity.id
_entity.type
_entity.pdbx_description
1 polymer ?
#
loop_
_entity_poly.entity_id
_entity_poly.type
_entity_poly.pdbx_seq_one_letter_code
_entity_poly.pdbx_strand_id
1 'polypeptide(L)'
;MSQFFAVPRGIRTFGTSFVALLAAALFAASPADARITRIEIDAARSESPTFGGFSWPNVGQYEKIVGKAHGEVNPHSRQNRVIVDIEFAPRNARGNVEYSFDFYILKPVDLRKGARKMMYEPPNRGGKTWAALGRVTGGDDPGSITDPAVLANAFLMPRGYTMVWSGWDMAAGTDNSNFNTTITLPIAKNQDGTSITGPSYEYIVSSARGFTLTYPAADYSEKTSAKLTHRVHLNDVPQLVPASQWAYYPNGIPAVPATPPNPALPAIPGPAIGLVNSSGAPVNFIGNDIYEFSYTAKDPTVNGLGFAAVRDWMEFLRYERRDDHNSPNPLAGHIKRVYTEISSQPGRFLNDFRHLGFNETERGKKAFDGHMQWIAAGDGINMNYRFSQPGRTERNRQDHLYLEGVFPFANVTTFDPITRKTDSRYASCTATKTCPFGVEIYSANEYWVKAASLLHTDPTGSRDLPDSPFTRNYFMSSMRHGTGNAANRGVCQQFDNPLNSAPVQRALFIALDEWATQGKQPPASRVPKLRDGTLVPPLPQSGMGFPTIPNPFPADNPPRPTVTYTGLKTTRYKFNYGLNFDETGIPTINPPVITPPYQDNLANGPIYRSLIPKTDSDGNDIAGVRLPDVRVPLATYTGWALRRGAQADDGCEAAGQFIPFPRTKDDRTKTGDPRLSVAERYESFGAYHSKILLAVEDMVEDRLLLCEDVEAQLTRLMQAGLDRGVPLREGEVLPAVELPKQCRKGKHGDSDDDEDKHHDRDHDDD
;
A
#
# COMPACT_ATOMS: atom_id res chain seq x y z
N MET A 1 -76.44 -37.36 -14.10
CA MET A 1 -76.36 -38.44 -15.10
C MET A 1 -75.03 -39.15 -14.83
N SER A 2 -75.01 -40.17 -13.97
CA SER A 2 -75.27 -41.58 -14.31
C SER A 2 -74.22 -42.10 -15.30
N GLN A 3 -73.46 -43.18 -15.12
CA GLN A 3 -73.39 -44.28 -14.17
C GLN A 3 -72.14 -45.12 -14.57
N PHE A 4 -71.47 -45.75 -13.60
CA PHE A 4 -70.83 -47.09 -13.58
C PHE A 4 -69.94 -47.64 -14.71
N PHE A 5 -68.84 -48.31 -14.32
CA PHE A 5 -68.55 -49.78 -14.40
C PHE A 5 -67.11 -50.01 -13.88
N ALA A 6 -66.86 -50.55 -12.68
CA ALA A 6 -66.94 -51.94 -12.18
C ALA A 6 -65.83 -52.91 -12.70
N VAL A 7 -64.97 -53.27 -11.74
CA VAL A 7 -63.92 -54.31 -11.56
C VAL A 7 -64.52 -55.74 -11.80
N PRO A 8 -63.82 -56.87 -12.14
CA PRO A 8 -62.85 -57.49 -11.20
C PRO A 8 -61.80 -58.58 -11.60
N ARG A 9 -60.90 -58.79 -10.61
CA ARG A 9 -60.36 -60.05 -10.04
C ARG A 9 -59.25 -60.84 -10.77
N GLY A 10 -58.12 -60.94 -10.06
CA GLY A 10 -57.20 -62.08 -10.07
C GLY A 10 -56.38 -62.11 -8.78
N ILE A 11 -56.81 -62.89 -7.79
CA ILE A 11 -56.11 -63.17 -6.52
C ILE A 11 -55.22 -64.40 -6.73
N ARG A 12 -53.96 -64.35 -6.29
CA ARG A 12 -53.27 -65.50 -5.66
C ARG A 12 -52.10 -65.02 -4.78
N THR A 13 -52.14 -65.53 -3.56
CA THR A 13 -51.33 -65.27 -2.35
C THR A 13 -49.96 -65.96 -2.35
N PHE A 14 -48.95 -65.29 -1.81
CA PHE A 14 -47.84 -65.75 -0.94
C PHE A 14 -47.11 -64.44 -0.56
N GLY A 15 -46.91 -63.97 0.67
CA GLY A 15 -46.68 -64.63 1.95
C GLY A 15 -45.27 -64.21 2.42
N THR A 16 -45.16 -63.11 3.17
CA THR A 16 -44.21 -62.85 4.30
C THR A 16 -43.96 -61.35 4.52
N SER A 17 -44.02 -60.98 5.79
CA SER A 17 -43.87 -59.64 6.36
C SER A 17 -42.47 -59.06 6.15
N PHE A 18 -42.38 -57.76 5.82
CA PHE A 18 -41.37 -56.86 6.41
C PHE A 18 -41.84 -55.40 6.25
N VAL A 19 -42.04 -54.73 7.38
CA VAL A 19 -42.28 -53.29 7.49
C VAL A 19 -40.94 -52.60 7.19
N ALA A 20 -40.92 -51.68 6.22
CA ALA A 20 -39.83 -50.72 6.06
C ALA A 20 -40.43 -49.34 5.79
N LEU A 21 -40.49 -48.54 6.86
CA LEU A 21 -40.65 -47.09 6.80
C LEU A 21 -39.49 -46.50 5.98
N LEU A 22 -39.78 -45.96 4.79
CA LEU A 22 -38.88 -45.01 4.14
C LEU A 22 -39.02 -43.66 4.87
N ALA A 23 -38.18 -43.45 5.87
CA ALA A 23 -37.86 -42.12 6.35
C ALA A 23 -37.03 -41.43 5.27
N ALA A 24 -37.67 -40.57 4.48
CA ALA A 24 -36.98 -39.59 3.67
C ALA A 24 -36.26 -38.62 4.61
N ALA A 25 -34.99 -38.91 4.91
CA ALA A 25 -34.10 -37.96 5.54
C ALA A 25 -33.84 -36.81 4.55
N LEU A 26 -34.67 -35.77 4.64
CA LEU A 26 -34.32 -34.44 4.18
C LEU A 26 -33.07 -34.01 4.94
N PHE A 27 -31.89 -34.24 4.35
CA PHE A 27 -30.68 -33.54 4.74
C PHE A 27 -30.90 -32.06 4.44
N ALA A 28 -31.43 -31.32 5.42
CA ALA A 28 -31.25 -29.89 5.47
C ALA A 28 -29.74 -29.65 5.58
N ALA A 29 -29.08 -29.39 4.45
CA ALA A 29 -27.72 -28.89 4.47
C ALA A 29 -27.74 -27.59 5.27
N SER A 30 -27.15 -27.60 6.47
CA SER A 30 -26.92 -26.38 7.23
C SER A 30 -26.26 -25.37 6.30
N PRO A 31 -26.71 -24.09 6.28
CA PRO A 31 -26.06 -23.09 5.45
C PRO A 31 -24.57 -23.06 5.79
N ALA A 32 -23.74 -23.28 4.77
CA ALA A 32 -22.29 -23.30 4.89
C ALA A 32 -21.79 -21.85 5.01
N ASP A 33 -21.74 -21.34 6.25
CA ASP A 33 -21.12 -20.04 6.57
C ASP A 33 -19.61 -20.10 6.27
N ALA A 34 -19.10 -19.23 5.40
CA ALA A 34 -17.66 -18.97 5.31
C ALA A 34 -17.16 -18.31 6.59
N ARG A 35 -15.99 -18.73 7.08
CA ARG A 35 -15.35 -18.16 8.28
C ARG A 35 -13.96 -18.73 8.50
N ILE A 36 -13.26 -18.17 9.48
CA ILE A 36 -12.13 -18.84 10.14
C ILE A 36 -12.66 -20.07 10.88
N THR A 37 -12.22 -21.26 10.46
CA THR A 37 -12.63 -22.54 11.02
C THR A 37 -11.72 -22.99 12.14
N ARG A 38 -10.42 -22.65 12.07
CA ARG A 38 -9.42 -23.08 13.04
C ARG A 38 -8.29 -22.07 13.17
N ILE A 39 -7.83 -21.84 14.39
CA ILE A 39 -6.54 -21.19 14.66
C ILE A 39 -5.57 -22.16 15.34
N GLU A 40 -4.30 -22.08 14.98
CA GLU A 40 -3.19 -22.81 15.57
C GLU A 40 -2.22 -21.79 16.16
N ILE A 41 -2.11 -21.72 17.49
CA ILE A 41 -1.13 -20.86 18.15
C ILE A 41 0.22 -21.57 18.20
N ASP A 42 1.25 -20.90 17.69
CA ASP A 42 2.63 -21.33 17.80
C ASP A 42 3.17 -20.93 19.18
N ALA A 43 3.11 -21.86 20.12
CA ALA A 43 3.55 -21.62 21.50
C ALA A 43 5.07 -21.37 21.60
N ALA A 44 5.88 -21.84 20.65
CA ALA A 44 7.33 -21.65 20.69
C ALA A 44 7.74 -20.24 20.24
N ARG A 45 6.92 -19.60 19.39
CA ARG A 45 7.15 -18.24 18.89
C ARG A 45 6.26 -17.17 19.55
N SER A 46 5.29 -17.58 20.37
CA SER A 46 4.48 -16.67 21.20
C SER A 46 5.19 -16.36 22.52
N GLU A 47 4.99 -15.17 23.07
CA GLU A 47 5.74 -14.66 24.22
C GLU A 47 4.86 -13.79 25.11
N SER A 48 4.82 -14.05 26.42
CA SER A 48 4.04 -13.29 27.40
C SER A 48 4.81 -13.20 28.73
N PRO A 49 5.24 -12.00 29.17
CA PRO A 49 5.18 -10.73 28.45
C PRO A 49 6.22 -10.66 27.32
N THR A 50 5.94 -9.88 26.28
CA THR A 50 6.90 -9.52 25.20
C THR A 50 7.56 -8.17 25.48
N PHE A 51 8.33 -7.62 24.53
CA PHE A 51 9.09 -6.36 24.67
C PHE A 51 10.07 -6.34 25.87
N GLY A 52 10.66 -7.50 26.20
CA GLY A 52 11.53 -7.63 27.38
C GLY A 52 10.82 -7.35 28.72
N GLY A 53 9.48 -7.41 28.76
CA GLY A 53 8.69 -7.14 29.95
C GLY A 53 8.42 -5.66 30.23
N PHE A 54 8.70 -4.75 29.29
CA PHE A 54 8.39 -3.33 29.43
C PHE A 54 6.89 -3.11 29.74
N SER A 55 6.60 -2.19 30.65
CA SER A 55 5.24 -1.90 31.11
C SER A 55 4.91 -0.43 30.89
N TRP A 56 3.85 -0.15 30.13
CA TRP A 56 3.39 1.21 29.90
C TRP A 56 2.45 1.68 31.02
N PRO A 57 2.56 2.95 31.46
CA PRO A 57 1.60 3.53 32.39
C PRO A 57 0.15 3.32 31.93
N ASN A 58 -0.73 2.95 32.85
CA ASN A 58 -2.16 2.71 32.64
C ASN A 58 -2.57 1.53 31.73
N VAL A 59 -1.67 1.04 30.86
CA VAL A 59 -1.94 -0.09 29.95
C VAL A 59 -1.35 -1.40 30.48
N GLY A 60 -0.14 -1.36 31.05
CA GLY A 60 0.61 -2.52 31.53
C GLY A 60 1.50 -3.17 30.46
N GLN A 61 1.80 -4.45 30.65
CA GLN A 61 2.64 -5.24 29.74
C GLN A 61 1.82 -5.77 28.55
N TYR A 62 2.52 -6.11 27.47
CA TYR A 62 1.95 -6.72 26.27
C TYR A 62 2.40 -8.18 26.13
N GLU A 63 1.65 -8.94 25.34
CA GLU A 63 2.02 -10.27 24.87
C GLU A 63 1.99 -10.36 23.35
N LYS A 64 2.82 -11.25 22.82
CA LYS A 64 2.98 -11.62 21.41
C LYS A 64 2.33 -12.98 21.18
N ILE A 65 1.38 -13.06 20.26
CA ILE A 65 0.74 -14.30 19.84
C ILE A 65 0.96 -14.48 18.34
N VAL A 66 1.59 -15.58 17.97
CA VAL A 66 1.91 -15.93 16.57
C VAL A 66 1.27 -17.27 16.25
N GLY A 67 0.80 -17.46 15.02
CA GLY A 67 0.16 -18.69 14.64
C GLY A 67 -0.29 -18.75 13.20
N LYS A 68 -1.09 -19.77 12.90
CA LYS A 68 -1.71 -19.99 11.59
C LYS A 68 -3.22 -20.05 11.74
N ALA A 69 -3.94 -19.40 10.84
CA ALA A 69 -5.39 -19.48 10.75
C ALA A 69 -5.79 -20.23 9.48
N HIS A 70 -6.86 -21.01 9.58
CA HIS A 70 -7.48 -21.75 8.49
C HIS A 70 -8.89 -21.21 8.29
N GLY A 71 -9.24 -20.92 7.04
CA GLY A 71 -10.55 -20.43 6.67
C GLY A 71 -11.10 -21.16 5.46
N GLU A 72 -12.40 -21.00 5.27
CA GLU A 72 -13.08 -21.52 4.10
C GLU A 72 -14.17 -20.55 3.63
N VAL A 73 -14.42 -20.52 2.32
CA VAL A 73 -15.46 -19.69 1.72
C VAL A 73 -16.42 -20.47 0.83
N ASN A 74 -17.70 -20.10 0.86
CA ASN A 74 -18.67 -20.61 -0.09
C ASN A 74 -18.50 -19.88 -1.43
N PRO A 75 -18.12 -20.57 -2.53
CA PRO A 75 -17.86 -19.94 -3.83
C PRO A 75 -19.11 -19.35 -4.49
N HIS A 76 -20.30 -19.74 -4.05
CA HIS A 76 -21.59 -19.28 -4.60
C HIS A 76 -22.19 -18.11 -3.81
N SER A 77 -21.59 -17.73 -2.67
CA SER A 77 -22.07 -16.60 -1.89
C SER A 77 -21.90 -15.30 -2.69
N ARG A 78 -22.79 -14.32 -2.44
CA ARG A 78 -22.71 -13.02 -3.11
C ARG A 78 -21.37 -12.34 -2.87
N GLN A 79 -20.84 -12.50 -1.66
CA GLN A 79 -19.62 -11.85 -1.19
C GLN A 79 -18.36 -12.45 -1.84
N ASN A 80 -18.38 -13.72 -2.23
CA ASN A 80 -17.19 -14.40 -2.74
C ASN A 80 -17.21 -14.66 -4.26
N ARG A 81 -18.38 -14.70 -4.90
CA ARG A 81 -18.47 -14.95 -6.36
C ARG A 81 -17.75 -13.91 -7.23
N VAL A 82 -17.37 -12.77 -6.66
CA VAL A 82 -16.56 -11.73 -7.32
C VAL A 82 -15.10 -12.16 -7.48
N ILE A 83 -14.64 -13.17 -6.73
CA ILE A 83 -13.28 -13.68 -6.78
C ILE A 83 -13.06 -14.43 -8.08
N VAL A 84 -12.11 -13.96 -8.90
CA VAL A 84 -11.76 -14.61 -10.16
C VAL A 84 -11.22 -16.01 -9.90
N ASP A 85 -11.63 -16.95 -10.74
CA ASP A 85 -11.31 -18.38 -10.68
C ASP A 85 -11.83 -19.15 -9.46
N ILE A 86 -12.66 -18.55 -8.59
CA ILE A 86 -13.18 -19.24 -7.40
C ILE A 86 -14.05 -20.47 -7.75
N GLU A 87 -14.74 -20.45 -8.89
CA GLU A 87 -15.56 -21.58 -9.33
C GLU A 87 -14.73 -22.81 -9.71
N PHE A 88 -13.49 -22.59 -10.15
CA PHE A 88 -12.50 -23.59 -10.57
C PHE A 88 -11.60 -24.06 -9.42
N ALA A 89 -11.77 -23.49 -8.22
CA ALA A 89 -11.01 -23.88 -7.06
C ALA A 89 -11.43 -25.27 -6.54
N PRO A 90 -10.50 -26.10 -6.04
CA PRO A 90 -10.83 -27.30 -5.30
C PRO A 90 -11.74 -26.98 -4.11
N ARG A 91 -12.70 -27.86 -3.85
CA ARG A 91 -13.68 -27.72 -2.77
C ARG A 91 -13.58 -28.88 -1.80
N ASN A 92 -13.76 -28.60 -0.51
CA ASN A 92 -13.82 -29.62 0.52
C ASN A 92 -15.19 -30.34 0.51
N ALA A 93 -15.38 -31.30 1.41
CA ALA A 93 -16.62 -32.08 1.52
C ALA A 93 -17.87 -31.24 1.82
N ARG A 94 -17.72 -30.00 2.32
CA ARG A 94 -18.82 -29.05 2.55
C ARG A 94 -19.13 -28.20 1.31
N GLY A 95 -18.35 -28.34 0.23
CA GLY A 95 -18.48 -27.52 -0.97
C GLY A 95 -17.80 -26.15 -0.88
N ASN A 96 -17.01 -25.91 0.19
CA ASN A 96 -16.30 -24.64 0.41
C ASN A 96 -14.87 -24.70 -0.13
N VAL A 97 -14.31 -23.55 -0.47
CA VAL A 97 -12.93 -23.36 -0.91
C VAL A 97 -12.07 -22.98 0.28
N GLU A 98 -10.99 -23.72 0.53
CA GLU A 98 -10.15 -23.57 1.71
C GLU A 98 -8.91 -22.69 1.43
N TYR A 99 -8.48 -21.97 2.47
CA TYR A 99 -7.23 -21.20 2.48
C TYR A 99 -6.64 -21.18 3.91
N SER A 100 -5.38 -20.80 4.04
CA SER A 100 -4.76 -20.59 5.36
C SER A 100 -3.69 -19.52 5.32
N PHE A 101 -3.44 -18.83 6.44
CA PHE A 101 -2.47 -17.74 6.50
C PHE A 101 -1.81 -17.65 7.88
N ASP A 102 -0.59 -17.10 7.92
CA ASP A 102 0.09 -16.78 9.17
C ASP A 102 -0.47 -15.49 9.79
N PHE A 103 -0.53 -15.41 11.12
CA PHE A 103 -0.91 -14.19 11.83
C PHE A 103 0.07 -13.85 12.96
N TYR A 104 0.08 -12.58 13.33
CA TYR A 104 0.86 -12.02 14.42
C TYR A 104 0.01 -11.00 15.18
N ILE A 105 -0.07 -11.12 16.50
CA ILE A 105 -0.87 -10.23 17.37
C ILE A 105 0.01 -9.71 18.51
N LEU A 106 -0.04 -8.40 18.75
CA LEU A 106 0.40 -7.78 20.00
C LEU A 106 -0.80 -7.18 20.72
N LYS A 107 -0.98 -7.53 21.98
CA LYS A 107 -2.07 -6.98 22.79
C LYS A 107 -1.64 -6.79 24.25
N PRO A 108 -2.32 -5.91 25.01
CA PRO A 108 -2.16 -5.87 26.46
C PRO A 108 -2.47 -7.24 27.08
N VAL A 109 -1.66 -7.65 28.06
CA VAL A 109 -1.91 -8.88 28.84
C VAL A 109 -3.25 -8.78 29.58
N ASP A 110 -3.53 -7.63 30.21
CA ASP A 110 -4.85 -7.31 30.75
C ASP A 110 -5.65 -6.50 29.71
N LEU A 111 -6.48 -7.20 28.93
CA LEU A 111 -7.36 -6.57 27.95
C LEU A 111 -8.29 -5.50 28.56
N ARG A 112 -8.60 -5.51 29.86
CA ARG A 112 -9.44 -4.46 30.45
C ARG A 112 -8.77 -3.09 30.44
N LYS A 113 -7.43 -3.06 30.36
CA LYS A 113 -6.61 -1.85 30.24
C LYS A 113 -6.30 -1.45 28.78
N GLY A 114 -6.75 -2.25 27.81
CA GLY A 114 -6.63 -1.94 26.39
C GLY A 114 -7.68 -0.95 25.90
N ALA A 115 -7.39 -0.29 24.78
CA ALA A 115 -8.24 0.72 24.16
C ALA A 115 -9.54 0.18 23.55
N ARG A 116 -9.69 -1.15 23.45
CA ARG A 116 -10.75 -1.82 22.66
C ARG A 116 -10.69 -1.45 21.17
N LYS A 117 -9.52 -1.06 20.70
CA LYS A 117 -9.23 -0.63 19.33
C LYS A 117 -8.08 -1.44 18.77
N MET A 118 -8.22 -1.85 17.52
CA MET A 118 -7.22 -2.59 16.77
C MET A 118 -6.61 -1.69 15.70
N MET A 119 -5.28 -1.65 15.65
CA MET A 119 -4.54 -1.32 14.44
C MET A 119 -4.27 -2.63 13.70
N TYR A 120 -4.75 -2.75 12.47
CA TYR A 120 -4.48 -3.87 11.59
C TYR A 120 -3.61 -3.42 10.42
N GLU A 121 -2.60 -4.20 10.09
CA GLU A 121 -1.82 -4.01 8.87
C GLU A 121 -1.82 -5.32 8.06
N PRO A 122 -2.40 -5.35 6.85
CA PRO A 122 -2.05 -6.34 5.84
C PRO A 122 -0.58 -6.11 5.42
N PRO A 123 0.36 -7.03 5.69
CA PRO A 123 1.79 -6.77 5.50
C PRO A 123 2.18 -6.64 4.02
N ASN A 124 3.16 -5.79 3.72
CA ASN A 124 3.64 -5.54 2.37
C ASN A 124 4.54 -6.70 1.90
N ARG A 125 4.00 -7.57 1.02
CA ARG A 125 4.63 -8.84 0.62
C ARG A 125 5.05 -9.69 1.84
N GLY A 126 4.20 -9.69 2.87
CA GLY A 126 4.42 -10.39 4.14
C GLY A 126 5.22 -9.61 5.19
N GLY A 127 5.95 -8.56 4.78
CA GLY A 127 6.77 -7.72 5.64
C GLY A 127 6.00 -6.58 6.31
N LYS A 128 6.27 -6.31 7.58
CA LYS A 128 5.54 -5.32 8.40
C LYS A 128 6.17 -3.94 8.29
N THR A 129 5.35 -2.92 8.04
CA THR A 129 5.76 -1.55 7.70
C THR A 129 5.28 -0.48 8.69
N TRP A 130 4.64 -0.89 9.79
CA TRP A 130 4.11 -0.03 10.86
C TRP A 130 5.12 0.88 11.61
N ALA A 131 6.43 0.63 11.50
CA ALA A 131 7.44 1.22 12.40
C ALA A 131 7.45 2.77 12.39
N ALA A 132 7.21 3.39 11.23
CA ALA A 132 7.16 4.84 11.09
C ALA A 132 6.00 5.46 11.90
N LEU A 133 4.80 4.88 11.82
CA LEU A 133 3.67 5.27 12.65
C LEU A 133 3.95 4.98 14.13
N GLY A 134 4.45 3.77 14.40
CA GLY A 134 4.70 3.24 15.73
C GLY A 134 5.76 4.00 16.53
N ARG A 135 6.60 4.84 15.90
CA ARG A 135 7.81 5.45 16.49
C ARG A 135 8.75 4.41 17.10
N VAL A 136 8.98 3.33 16.36
CA VAL A 136 9.82 2.22 16.83
C VAL A 136 10.83 1.78 15.76
N THR A 137 11.73 0.87 16.12
CA THR A 137 12.58 0.16 15.16
C THR A 137 11.76 -0.81 14.32
N GLY A 138 12.06 -0.90 13.03
CA GLY A 138 11.39 -1.83 12.11
C GLY A 138 11.83 -3.28 12.28
N GLY A 139 11.10 -4.19 11.63
CA GLY A 139 11.34 -5.63 11.66
C GLY A 139 10.04 -6.42 11.62
N ASP A 140 10.15 -7.70 11.26
CA ASP A 140 9.01 -8.61 11.15
C ASP A 140 8.64 -9.32 12.45
N ASP A 141 9.46 -9.21 13.50
CA ASP A 141 9.11 -9.50 14.89
C ASP A 141 8.93 -8.20 15.70
N PRO A 142 7.80 -7.47 15.56
CA PRO A 142 7.50 -6.28 16.33
C PRO A 142 7.75 -6.38 17.85
N GLY A 143 7.57 -7.57 18.44
CA GLY A 143 7.67 -7.80 19.88
C GLY A 143 9.11 -7.96 20.37
N SER A 144 10.07 -8.10 19.47
CA SER A 144 11.49 -8.26 19.82
C SER A 144 12.17 -6.97 20.28
N ILE A 145 11.47 -5.84 20.26
CA ILE A 145 12.02 -4.53 20.62
C ILE A 145 12.15 -4.46 22.15
N THR A 146 13.37 -4.26 22.65
CA THR A 146 13.66 -4.25 24.10
C THR A 146 14.28 -2.95 24.60
N ASP A 147 14.61 -2.00 23.72
CA ASP A 147 15.16 -0.70 24.11
C ASP A 147 14.09 0.14 24.84
N PRO A 148 14.27 0.43 26.14
CA PRO A 148 13.28 1.15 26.93
C PRO A 148 13.06 2.59 26.44
N ALA A 149 14.06 3.24 25.83
CA ALA A 149 13.90 4.60 25.30
C ALA A 149 13.00 4.61 24.05
N VAL A 150 13.16 3.60 23.18
CA VAL A 150 12.29 3.40 22.02
C VAL A 150 10.86 3.07 22.47
N LEU A 151 10.69 2.14 23.42
CA LEU A 151 9.38 1.72 23.91
C LEU A 151 8.65 2.83 24.66
N ALA A 152 9.35 3.65 25.44
CA ALA A 152 8.78 4.80 26.13
C ALA A 152 8.22 5.86 25.16
N ASN A 153 8.80 5.98 23.95
CA ASN A 153 8.37 6.93 22.92
C ASN A 153 7.44 6.29 21.86
N ALA A 154 7.06 5.02 22.02
CA ALA A 154 6.20 4.32 21.07
C ALA A 154 4.83 5.00 20.97
N PHE A 155 4.19 4.93 19.80
CA PHE A 155 2.92 5.63 19.55
C PHE A 155 1.69 4.81 19.98
N LEU A 156 1.64 3.53 19.59
CA LEU A 156 0.42 2.70 19.73
C LEU A 156 0.29 2.05 21.12
N MET A 157 1.37 1.47 21.64
CA MET A 157 1.34 0.68 22.88
C MET A 157 0.95 1.49 24.13
N PRO A 158 1.47 2.73 24.36
CA PRO A 158 1.03 3.54 25.50
C PRO A 158 -0.44 3.96 25.42
N ARG A 159 -1.06 3.87 24.24
CA ARG A 159 -2.49 4.16 24.02
C ARG A 159 -3.36 2.92 24.13
N GLY A 160 -2.80 1.75 24.38
CA GLY A 160 -3.56 0.51 24.60
C GLY A 160 -4.09 -0.17 23.34
N TYR A 161 -3.57 0.17 22.15
CA TYR A 161 -4.01 -0.46 20.90
C TYR A 161 -3.56 -1.92 20.84
N THR A 162 -4.47 -2.81 20.40
CA THR A 162 -4.08 -4.12 19.89
C THR A 162 -3.55 -3.96 18.47
N MET A 163 -2.43 -4.60 18.14
CA MET A 163 -1.81 -4.55 16.82
C MET A 163 -1.85 -5.94 16.18
N VAL A 164 -2.32 -6.04 14.94
CA VAL A 164 -2.55 -7.33 14.26
C VAL A 164 -2.03 -7.28 12.83
N TRP A 165 -1.38 -8.36 12.42
CA TRP A 165 -0.95 -8.62 11.04
C TRP A 165 -1.41 -10.01 10.61
N SER A 166 -1.73 -10.18 9.33
CA SER A 166 -2.06 -11.49 8.76
C SER A 166 -1.67 -11.60 7.29
N GLY A 167 -1.27 -12.80 6.87
CA GLY A 167 -0.96 -13.09 5.48
C GLY A 167 -2.18 -12.95 4.57
N TRP A 168 -1.95 -12.44 3.36
CA TRP A 168 -2.99 -12.18 2.35
C TRP A 168 -2.46 -12.26 0.91
N ASP A 169 -1.15 -12.06 0.72
CA ASP A 169 -0.48 -11.93 -0.57
C ASP A 169 0.38 -13.16 -0.91
N MET A 170 0.15 -13.79 -2.06
CA MET A 170 1.00 -14.90 -2.53
C MET A 170 2.46 -14.49 -2.76
N ALA A 171 2.72 -13.21 -3.05
CA ALA A 171 4.07 -12.71 -3.31
C ALA A 171 4.93 -12.64 -2.04
N ALA A 172 4.33 -12.86 -0.86
CA ALA A 172 5.07 -13.09 0.39
C ALA A 172 5.86 -14.40 0.38
N GLY A 173 5.63 -15.28 -0.60
CA GLY A 173 6.22 -16.61 -0.65
C GLY A 173 5.64 -17.52 0.44
N THR A 174 6.42 -18.51 0.87
CA THR A 174 5.99 -19.53 1.83
C THR A 174 6.89 -19.62 3.06
N ASP A 175 7.90 -18.75 3.17
CA ASP A 175 8.82 -18.71 4.30
C ASP A 175 8.33 -17.71 5.36
N ASN A 176 8.07 -18.23 6.55
CA ASN A 176 7.65 -17.46 7.73
C ASN A 176 8.67 -17.53 8.88
N SER A 177 9.89 -18.02 8.63
CA SER A 177 10.93 -18.22 9.65
C SER A 177 11.28 -16.93 10.40
N ASN A 178 11.31 -15.80 9.68
CA ASN A 178 11.52 -14.47 10.23
C ASN A 178 10.20 -13.71 10.53
N PHE A 179 9.11 -14.43 10.81
CA PHE A 179 7.78 -13.85 11.10
C PHE A 179 7.14 -13.09 9.92
N ASN A 180 7.71 -13.15 8.72
CA ASN A 180 7.05 -12.78 7.48
C ASN A 180 5.71 -13.53 7.38
N THR A 181 4.60 -12.84 7.17
CA THR A 181 3.28 -13.50 7.19
C THR A 181 2.88 -13.95 5.79
N THR A 182 2.69 -15.25 5.60
CA THR A 182 2.38 -15.85 4.29
C THR A 182 0.93 -16.31 4.19
N ILE A 183 0.50 -16.62 2.97
CA ILE A 183 -0.82 -17.22 2.70
C ILE A 183 -0.65 -18.45 1.79
N THR A 184 -1.44 -19.48 2.06
CA THR A 184 -1.62 -20.66 1.21
C THR A 184 -2.96 -20.56 0.51
N LEU A 185 -2.92 -20.58 -0.81
CA LEU A 185 -4.07 -20.42 -1.70
C LEU A 185 -4.23 -21.64 -2.61
N PRO A 186 -5.47 -22.00 -2.97
CA PRO A 186 -5.72 -23.08 -3.90
C PRO A 186 -5.32 -22.72 -5.33
N ILE A 187 -4.96 -23.74 -6.10
CA ILE A 187 -4.71 -23.67 -7.54
C ILE A 187 -6.02 -24.01 -8.26
N ALA A 188 -6.46 -23.14 -9.15
CA ALA A 188 -7.62 -23.38 -9.99
C ALA A 188 -7.33 -24.41 -11.09
N LYS A 189 -8.30 -25.30 -11.36
CA LYS A 189 -8.21 -26.39 -12.34
C LYS A 189 -9.43 -26.43 -13.25
N ASN A 190 -9.27 -27.00 -14.43
CA ASN A 190 -10.41 -27.34 -15.28
C ASN A 190 -11.31 -28.37 -14.58
N GLN A 191 -12.55 -28.49 -15.04
CA GLN A 191 -13.53 -29.43 -14.45
C GLN A 191 -13.07 -30.90 -14.50
N ASP A 192 -12.23 -31.26 -15.47
CA ASP A 192 -11.63 -32.58 -15.61
C ASP A 192 -10.37 -32.78 -14.75
N GLY A 193 -9.98 -31.78 -13.95
CA GLY A 193 -8.81 -31.79 -13.08
C GLY A 193 -7.50 -31.36 -13.75
N THR A 194 -7.50 -31.09 -15.07
CA THR A 194 -6.31 -30.63 -15.78
C THR A 194 -5.94 -29.19 -15.44
N SER A 195 -4.68 -28.82 -15.69
CA SER A 195 -4.18 -27.46 -15.45
C SER A 195 -4.86 -26.43 -16.36
N ILE A 196 -5.29 -25.32 -15.77
CA ILE A 196 -5.64 -24.12 -16.54
C ILE A 196 -4.34 -23.50 -17.07
N THR A 197 -4.34 -23.09 -18.34
CA THR A 197 -3.22 -22.42 -19.00
C THR A 197 -3.64 -21.05 -19.54
N GLY A 198 -2.67 -20.16 -19.74
CA GLY A 198 -2.95 -18.83 -20.30
C GLY A 198 -1.71 -17.93 -20.36
N PRO A 199 -1.83 -16.73 -20.94
CA PRO A 199 -0.69 -15.83 -21.15
C PRO A 199 -0.23 -15.20 -19.83
N SER A 200 1.09 -15.17 -19.63
CA SER A 200 1.76 -14.57 -18.48
C SER A 200 2.95 -13.72 -18.93
N TYR A 201 3.33 -12.78 -18.07
CA TYR A 201 4.31 -11.74 -18.36
C TYR A 201 5.22 -11.48 -17.16
N GLU A 202 6.53 -11.42 -17.38
CA GLU A 202 7.52 -10.99 -16.39
C GLU A 202 8.24 -9.73 -16.88
N TYR A 203 8.21 -8.69 -16.06
CA TYR A 203 9.10 -7.53 -16.18
C TYR A 203 10.35 -7.76 -15.31
N ILE A 204 11.53 -7.77 -15.92
CA ILE A 204 12.78 -8.21 -15.30
C ILE A 204 13.80 -7.07 -15.36
N VAL A 205 14.13 -6.52 -14.19
CA VAL A 205 15.24 -5.58 -13.98
C VAL A 205 16.11 -6.17 -12.89
N SER A 206 17.17 -6.87 -13.29
CA SER A 206 18.00 -7.67 -12.39
C SER A 206 19.43 -7.72 -12.89
N SER A 207 20.39 -7.98 -12.00
CA SER A 207 21.76 -8.35 -12.34
C SER A 207 22.07 -9.82 -12.02
N ALA A 208 21.04 -10.60 -11.67
CA ALA A 208 21.19 -12.02 -11.37
C ALA A 208 21.33 -12.85 -12.65
N ARG A 209 21.77 -14.11 -12.48
CA ARG A 209 21.86 -15.12 -13.55
C ARG A 209 20.52 -15.74 -13.98
N GLY A 210 19.43 -15.30 -13.37
CA GLY A 210 18.10 -15.75 -13.68
C GLY A 210 17.04 -15.02 -12.87
N PHE A 211 15.79 -15.36 -13.17
CA PHE A 211 14.60 -14.75 -12.63
C PHE A 211 13.54 -15.83 -12.39
N THR A 212 13.02 -15.91 -11.16
CA THR A 212 11.93 -16.85 -10.82
C THR A 212 10.65 -16.42 -11.52
N LEU A 213 10.01 -17.33 -12.25
CA LEU A 213 8.73 -17.10 -12.88
C LEU A 213 7.63 -17.07 -11.79
N THR A 214 6.69 -16.14 -11.92
CA THR A 214 5.59 -16.03 -10.96
C THR A 214 4.68 -17.26 -11.02
N TYR A 215 4.49 -17.81 -12.24
CA TYR A 215 3.77 -19.04 -12.49
C TYR A 215 4.62 -20.02 -13.31
N PRO A 216 4.47 -21.34 -13.11
CA PRO A 216 5.12 -22.34 -13.96
C PRO A 216 4.76 -22.15 -15.43
N ALA A 217 5.72 -22.36 -16.34
CA ALA A 217 5.41 -22.46 -17.77
C ALA A 217 4.55 -23.72 -18.03
N ALA A 218 3.62 -23.62 -18.98
CA ALA A 218 2.78 -24.74 -19.39
C ALA A 218 3.64 -25.90 -19.94
N ASP A 219 4.59 -25.55 -20.79
CA ASP A 219 5.60 -26.42 -21.38
C ASP A 219 6.97 -25.72 -21.37
N TYR A 220 7.97 -26.34 -20.74
CA TYR A 220 9.34 -25.80 -20.63
C TYR A 220 10.23 -26.16 -21.82
N SER A 221 9.78 -27.05 -22.71
CA SER A 221 10.48 -27.41 -23.94
C SER A 221 10.08 -26.51 -25.11
N GLU A 222 8.86 -25.95 -25.06
CA GLU A 222 8.33 -25.08 -26.10
C GLU A 222 8.81 -23.63 -25.93
N LYS A 223 9.47 -23.12 -26.96
CA LYS A 223 9.99 -21.73 -26.99
C LYS A 223 9.35 -20.89 -28.10
N THR A 224 8.59 -21.47 -29.02
CA THR A 224 8.01 -20.74 -30.16
C THR A 224 6.91 -19.76 -29.73
N SER A 225 6.18 -20.09 -28.65
CA SER A 225 5.14 -19.24 -28.06
C SER A 225 5.67 -18.29 -26.97
N ALA A 226 6.95 -18.38 -26.61
CA ALA A 226 7.59 -17.55 -25.60
C ALA A 226 8.50 -16.51 -26.25
N LYS A 227 8.57 -15.31 -25.65
CA LYS A 227 9.37 -14.20 -26.19
C LYS A 227 10.08 -13.48 -25.04
N LEU A 228 11.40 -13.38 -25.16
CA LEU A 228 12.23 -12.53 -24.31
C LEU A 228 12.71 -11.33 -25.12
N THR A 229 12.54 -10.13 -24.60
CA THR A 229 13.10 -8.91 -25.20
C THR A 229 14.01 -8.18 -24.23
N HIS A 230 14.89 -7.34 -24.76
CA HIS A 230 15.83 -6.51 -24.01
C HIS A 230 15.81 -5.07 -24.54
N ARG A 231 15.89 -4.10 -23.63
CA ARG A 231 16.12 -2.68 -23.94
C ARG A 231 16.78 -1.94 -22.78
N VAL A 232 17.46 -0.84 -23.06
CA VAL A 232 18.13 -0.01 -22.04
C VAL A 232 17.12 1.00 -21.48
N HIS A 233 16.48 1.78 -22.36
CA HIS A 233 15.47 2.76 -22.01
C HIS A 233 14.05 2.26 -22.24
N LEU A 234 13.08 2.82 -21.51
CA LEU A 234 11.69 2.39 -21.67
C LEU A 234 11.14 2.62 -23.08
N ASN A 235 11.57 3.71 -23.72
CA ASN A 235 11.12 4.12 -25.06
C ASN A 235 11.96 3.55 -26.21
N ASP A 236 13.02 2.77 -25.91
CA ASP A 236 13.75 2.04 -26.93
C ASP A 236 12.85 0.97 -27.56
N VAL A 237 13.07 0.70 -28.85
CA VAL A 237 12.43 -0.44 -29.52
C VAL A 237 12.94 -1.73 -28.86
N PRO A 238 12.06 -2.56 -28.26
CA PRO A 238 12.49 -3.79 -27.61
C PRO A 238 13.15 -4.75 -28.62
N GLN A 239 14.37 -5.17 -28.34
CA GLN A 239 15.12 -6.09 -29.18
C GLN A 239 14.83 -7.54 -28.76
N LEU A 240 14.52 -8.41 -29.72
CA LEU A 240 14.33 -9.83 -29.44
C LEU A 240 15.64 -10.46 -28.97
N VAL A 241 15.61 -11.13 -27.82
CA VAL A 241 16.69 -12.02 -27.39
C VAL A 241 16.45 -13.39 -28.05
N PRO A 242 17.35 -13.87 -28.93
CA PRO A 242 17.18 -15.15 -29.62
C PRO A 242 16.92 -16.31 -28.65
N ALA A 243 16.07 -17.28 -29.05
CA ALA A 243 15.73 -18.45 -28.24
C ALA A 243 16.93 -19.32 -27.82
N SER A 244 18.05 -19.20 -28.53
CA SER A 244 19.33 -19.85 -28.20
C SER A 244 20.13 -19.15 -27.09
N GLN A 245 19.75 -17.93 -26.69
CA GLN A 245 20.44 -17.11 -25.68
C GLN A 245 19.72 -17.05 -24.33
N TRP A 246 18.65 -17.82 -24.16
CA TRP A 246 18.00 -17.99 -22.86
C TRP A 246 17.47 -19.42 -22.70
N ALA A 247 17.26 -19.84 -21.46
CA ALA A 247 16.74 -21.17 -21.12
C ALA A 247 15.73 -21.11 -19.98
N TYR A 248 14.82 -22.08 -19.99
CA TYR A 248 13.98 -22.39 -18.85
C TYR A 248 14.71 -23.27 -17.85
N TYR A 249 14.38 -23.09 -16.57
CA TYR A 249 14.87 -23.88 -15.46
C TYR A 249 13.66 -24.32 -14.60
N PRO A 250 13.03 -25.47 -14.92
CA PRO A 250 11.77 -25.90 -14.28
C PRO A 250 11.89 -26.08 -12.76
N ASN A 251 13.08 -26.47 -12.29
CA ASN A 251 13.38 -26.74 -10.88
C ASN A 251 14.30 -25.66 -10.27
N GLY A 252 14.42 -24.52 -10.93
CA GLY A 252 15.31 -23.44 -10.53
C GLY A 252 16.74 -23.58 -11.02
N ILE A 253 17.54 -22.56 -10.72
CA ILE A 253 18.95 -22.48 -11.15
C ILE A 253 19.82 -22.92 -9.97
N PRO A 254 20.57 -24.04 -10.08
CA PRO A 254 21.38 -24.56 -8.98
C PRO A 254 22.48 -23.60 -8.55
N ALA A 255 22.83 -23.58 -7.26
CA ALA A 255 23.97 -22.82 -6.74
C ALA A 255 25.27 -23.14 -7.50
N VAL A 256 26.15 -22.15 -7.66
CA VAL A 256 27.49 -22.36 -8.20
C VAL A 256 28.49 -22.22 -7.05
N PRO A 257 29.31 -23.25 -6.77
CA PRO A 257 30.36 -23.16 -5.77
C PRO A 257 31.36 -22.04 -6.09
N ALA A 258 31.99 -21.50 -5.04
CA ALA A 258 33.07 -20.54 -5.23
C ALA A 258 34.24 -21.19 -6.00
N THR A 259 34.75 -20.48 -6.99
CA THR A 259 35.95 -20.87 -7.76
C THR A 259 36.84 -19.65 -7.87
N PRO A 260 37.96 -19.56 -7.11
CA PRO A 260 38.79 -18.35 -7.09
C PRO A 260 39.14 -17.86 -8.50
N PRO A 261 38.96 -16.56 -8.81
CA PRO A 261 38.60 -15.44 -7.92
C PRO A 261 37.09 -15.22 -7.70
N ASN A 262 36.22 -16.08 -8.24
CA ASN A 262 34.77 -15.90 -8.23
C ASN A 262 34.12 -16.40 -6.93
N PRO A 263 33.25 -15.58 -6.27
CA PRO A 263 32.48 -16.02 -5.11
C PRO A 263 31.41 -17.05 -5.48
N ALA A 264 30.90 -17.76 -4.47
CA ALA A 264 29.75 -18.66 -4.66
C ALA A 264 28.51 -17.86 -5.08
N LEU A 265 27.70 -18.42 -5.98
CA LEU A 265 26.43 -17.84 -6.39
C LEU A 265 25.27 -18.66 -5.79
N PRO A 266 24.31 -18.02 -5.09
CA PRO A 266 23.20 -18.72 -4.46
C PRO A 266 22.27 -19.34 -5.51
N ALA A 267 21.58 -20.43 -5.14
CA ALA A 267 20.54 -21.02 -5.97
C ALA A 267 19.38 -20.03 -6.16
N ILE A 268 18.71 -20.13 -7.30
CA ILE A 268 17.42 -19.45 -7.55
C ILE A 268 16.36 -20.54 -7.48
N PRO A 269 15.51 -20.58 -6.44
CA PRO A 269 14.51 -21.63 -6.27
C PRO A 269 13.31 -21.42 -7.21
N GLY A 270 12.58 -22.52 -7.44
CA GLY A 270 11.34 -22.51 -8.23
C GLY A 270 11.56 -22.40 -9.73
N PRO A 271 10.51 -22.48 -10.54
CA PRO A 271 10.62 -22.36 -11.98
C PRO A 271 11.20 -20.99 -12.36
N ALA A 272 12.18 -20.97 -13.26
CA ALA A 272 12.91 -19.76 -13.59
C ALA A 272 13.24 -19.65 -15.09
N ILE A 273 13.62 -18.45 -15.50
CA ILE A 273 14.28 -18.15 -16.77
C ILE A 273 15.66 -17.57 -16.52
N GLY A 274 16.64 -17.88 -17.38
CA GLY A 274 17.97 -17.27 -17.33
C GLY A 274 18.54 -17.07 -18.73
N LEU A 275 19.43 -16.08 -18.87
CA LEU A 275 20.23 -15.91 -20.07
C LEU A 275 21.30 -16.99 -20.13
N VAL A 276 21.67 -17.43 -21.34
CA VAL A 276 22.76 -18.38 -21.56
C VAL A 276 23.68 -17.91 -22.67
N ASN A 277 24.96 -18.27 -22.57
CA ASN A 277 25.92 -18.06 -23.66
C ASN A 277 25.82 -19.18 -24.72
N SER A 278 26.70 -19.16 -25.73
CA SER A 278 26.73 -20.15 -26.80
C SER A 278 27.04 -21.59 -26.35
N SER A 279 27.62 -21.78 -25.16
CA SER A 279 27.83 -23.10 -24.56
C SER A 279 26.67 -23.56 -23.67
N GLY A 280 25.59 -22.77 -23.57
CA GLY A 280 24.44 -23.03 -22.69
C GLY A 280 24.70 -22.70 -21.21
N ALA A 281 25.82 -22.07 -20.88
CA ALA A 281 26.12 -21.69 -19.49
C ALA A 281 25.34 -20.43 -19.09
N PRO A 282 24.77 -20.36 -17.88
CA PRO A 282 24.04 -19.18 -17.41
C PRO A 282 24.91 -17.93 -17.43
N VAL A 283 24.34 -16.80 -17.86
CA VAL A 283 24.95 -15.47 -17.77
C VAL A 283 24.01 -14.51 -17.06
N ASN A 284 24.58 -13.45 -16.49
CA ASN A 284 23.80 -12.44 -15.78
C ASN A 284 23.00 -11.58 -16.75
N PHE A 285 21.80 -11.20 -16.33
CA PHE A 285 21.13 -10.02 -16.89
C PHE A 285 22.00 -8.78 -16.71
N ILE A 286 21.91 -7.84 -17.64
CA ILE A 286 22.55 -6.53 -17.49
C ILE A 286 21.79 -5.74 -16.44
N GLY A 287 22.48 -5.36 -15.36
CA GLY A 287 21.86 -4.63 -14.26
C GLY A 287 21.25 -3.30 -14.72
N ASN A 288 20.01 -3.04 -14.28
CA ASN A 288 19.18 -1.87 -14.58
C ASN A 288 18.60 -1.78 -16.00
N ASP A 289 18.98 -2.68 -16.91
CA ASP A 289 18.30 -2.82 -18.20
C ASP A 289 16.95 -3.53 -18.02
N ILE A 290 16.08 -3.35 -19.00
CA ILE A 290 14.74 -3.94 -19.03
C ILE A 290 14.78 -5.21 -19.87
N TYR A 291 14.41 -6.31 -19.25
CA TYR A 291 14.05 -7.53 -19.95
C TYR A 291 12.56 -7.81 -19.75
N GLU A 292 11.89 -8.26 -20.80
CA GLU A 292 10.47 -8.59 -20.77
C GLU A 292 10.24 -9.97 -21.32
N PHE A 293 9.58 -10.82 -20.54
CA PHE A 293 9.34 -12.21 -20.88
C PHE A 293 7.85 -12.51 -20.92
N SER A 294 7.32 -12.85 -22.10
CA SER A 294 5.95 -13.34 -22.27
C SER A 294 5.95 -14.83 -22.60
N TYR A 295 5.09 -15.60 -21.96
CA TYR A 295 5.00 -17.05 -22.10
C TYR A 295 3.59 -17.56 -21.78
N THR A 296 3.32 -18.84 -22.08
CA THR A 296 2.10 -19.50 -21.61
C THR A 296 2.38 -20.14 -20.25
N ALA A 297 1.72 -19.65 -19.21
CA ALA A 297 1.78 -20.19 -17.86
C ALA A 297 0.71 -21.27 -17.63
N LYS A 298 0.84 -22.00 -16.53
CA LYS A 298 -0.18 -22.92 -16.01
C LYS A 298 -0.36 -22.77 -14.50
N ASP A 299 -1.45 -23.36 -14.00
CA ASP A 299 -1.75 -23.48 -12.58
C ASP A 299 -1.95 -22.13 -11.87
N PRO A 300 -2.94 -21.31 -12.32
CA PRO A 300 -3.24 -20.04 -11.67
C PRO A 300 -3.74 -20.27 -10.23
N THR A 301 -3.27 -19.42 -9.32
CA THR A 301 -3.73 -19.38 -7.93
C THR A 301 -4.94 -18.48 -7.80
N VAL A 302 -5.88 -18.82 -6.91
CA VAL A 302 -7.09 -18.02 -6.65
C VAL A 302 -6.77 -16.87 -5.67
N ASN A 303 -6.03 -15.88 -6.16
CA ASN A 303 -5.44 -14.82 -5.33
C ASN A 303 -6.46 -13.87 -4.67
N GLY A 304 -7.65 -13.69 -5.27
CA GLY A 304 -8.71 -12.88 -4.66
C GLY A 304 -9.21 -13.41 -3.30
N LEU A 305 -8.92 -14.66 -2.95
CA LEU A 305 -9.15 -15.19 -1.59
C LEU A 305 -8.35 -14.45 -0.52
N GLY A 306 -7.26 -13.75 -0.87
CA GLY A 306 -6.56 -12.86 0.06
C GLY A 306 -7.47 -11.77 0.64
N PHE A 307 -8.42 -11.24 -0.15
CA PHE A 307 -9.42 -10.30 0.35
C PHE A 307 -10.37 -10.96 1.36
N ALA A 308 -10.87 -12.17 1.05
CA ALA A 308 -11.74 -12.93 1.95
C ALA A 308 -11.01 -13.29 3.25
N ALA A 309 -9.75 -13.73 3.16
CA ALA A 309 -8.93 -14.08 4.32
C ALA A 309 -8.85 -12.93 5.34
N VAL A 310 -8.57 -11.71 4.86
CA VAL A 310 -8.52 -10.52 5.72
C VAL A 310 -9.89 -10.19 6.31
N ARG A 311 -10.96 -10.18 5.50
CA ARG A 311 -12.34 -9.92 5.96
C ARG A 311 -12.74 -10.90 7.06
N ASP A 312 -12.54 -12.19 6.82
CA ASP A 312 -12.98 -13.27 7.70
C ASP A 312 -12.14 -13.30 8.98
N TRP A 313 -10.86 -12.93 8.90
CA TRP A 313 -10.00 -12.73 10.07
C TRP A 313 -10.50 -11.59 10.97
N MET A 314 -10.88 -10.46 10.37
CA MET A 314 -11.46 -9.34 11.13
C MET A 314 -12.80 -9.71 11.76
N GLU A 315 -13.63 -10.46 11.05
CA GLU A 315 -14.88 -10.99 11.60
C GLU A 315 -14.62 -11.89 12.81
N PHE A 316 -13.71 -12.86 12.68
CA PHE A 316 -13.34 -13.77 13.76
C PHE A 316 -12.86 -13.01 14.99
N LEU A 317 -11.82 -12.17 14.84
CA LEU A 317 -11.21 -11.46 15.95
C LEU A 317 -12.18 -10.51 16.65
N ARG A 318 -13.10 -9.88 15.91
CA ARG A 318 -14.04 -8.89 16.45
C ARG A 318 -15.29 -9.50 17.06
N TYR A 319 -15.85 -10.55 16.46
CA TYR A 319 -17.21 -11.01 16.78
C TYR A 319 -17.30 -12.41 17.37
N GLU A 320 -16.36 -13.29 17.07
CA GLU A 320 -16.44 -14.68 17.47
C GLU A 320 -15.80 -14.92 18.85
N ARG A 321 -16.27 -15.94 19.57
CA ARG A 321 -15.72 -16.30 20.90
C ARG A 321 -14.64 -17.37 20.81
N ARG A 322 -14.76 -18.27 19.84
CA ARG A 322 -13.91 -19.44 19.62
C ARG A 322 -14.03 -19.88 18.17
N ASP A 323 -13.06 -20.65 17.70
CA ASP A 323 -13.13 -21.32 16.40
C ASP A 323 -14.02 -22.59 16.46
N ASP A 324 -14.15 -23.32 15.35
CA ASP A 324 -14.98 -24.53 15.26
C ASP A 324 -14.37 -25.72 16.04
N HIS A 325 -13.10 -25.61 16.42
CA HIS A 325 -12.36 -26.59 17.24
C HIS A 325 -12.30 -26.21 18.72
N ASN A 326 -13.08 -25.21 19.14
CA ASN A 326 -13.13 -24.66 20.49
C ASN A 326 -11.86 -23.93 20.98
N SER A 327 -10.92 -23.60 20.11
CA SER A 327 -9.81 -22.71 20.45
C SER A 327 -10.36 -21.30 20.72
N PRO A 328 -10.02 -20.66 21.84
CA PRO A 328 -10.54 -19.35 22.18
C PRO A 328 -10.02 -18.27 21.21
N ASN A 329 -10.89 -17.34 20.81
CA ASN A 329 -10.43 -16.12 20.15
C ASN A 329 -9.64 -15.27 21.18
N PRO A 330 -8.37 -14.93 20.93
CA PRO A 330 -7.54 -14.17 21.88
C PRO A 330 -8.07 -12.77 22.21
N LEU A 331 -9.03 -12.25 21.41
CA LEU A 331 -9.62 -10.92 21.53
C LEU A 331 -11.15 -10.95 21.77
N ALA A 332 -11.71 -12.12 22.09
CA ALA A 332 -13.15 -12.33 22.24
C ALA A 332 -13.83 -11.25 23.10
N GLY A 333 -14.82 -10.56 22.53
CA GLY A 333 -15.62 -9.54 23.23
C GLY A 333 -14.87 -8.26 23.61
N HIS A 334 -13.62 -8.08 23.15
CA HIS A 334 -12.83 -6.90 23.51
C HIS A 334 -12.88 -5.80 22.45
N ILE A 335 -12.67 -6.14 21.18
CA ILE A 335 -12.48 -5.17 20.08
C ILE A 335 -13.80 -4.52 19.65
N LYS A 336 -13.83 -3.19 19.70
CA LYS A 336 -14.98 -2.37 19.27
C LYS A 336 -14.72 -1.67 17.94
N ARG A 337 -13.48 -1.34 17.61
CA ARG A 337 -13.08 -0.65 16.38
C ARG A 337 -11.84 -1.28 15.76
N VAL A 338 -11.81 -1.33 14.43
CA VAL A 338 -10.67 -1.80 13.66
C VAL A 338 -10.26 -0.72 12.65
N TYR A 339 -9.01 -0.29 12.74
CA TYR A 339 -8.41 0.69 11.84
C TYR A 339 -7.25 0.06 11.10
N THR A 340 -7.04 0.43 9.84
CA THR A 340 -5.82 0.04 9.15
C THR A 340 -4.70 1.05 9.39
N GLU A 341 -3.46 0.56 9.42
CA GLU A 341 -2.30 1.35 9.01
C GLU A 341 -1.55 0.57 7.94
N ILE A 342 -1.30 1.18 6.78
CA ILE A 342 -0.61 0.51 5.68
C ILE A 342 0.36 1.45 4.99
N SER A 343 1.33 0.87 4.27
CA SER A 343 2.27 1.61 3.43
C SER A 343 2.46 0.91 2.09
N SER A 344 2.20 1.64 1.00
CA SER A 344 2.48 1.22 -0.38
C SER A 344 1.54 0.09 -0.86
N GLN A 345 2.06 -1.10 -1.17
CA GLN A 345 1.29 -2.21 -1.77
C GLN A 345 -0.05 -2.51 -1.08
N PRO A 346 -0.15 -2.60 0.26
CA PRO A 346 -1.41 -3.00 0.89
C PRO A 346 -2.50 -1.92 0.83
N GLY A 347 -2.17 -0.66 0.50
CA GLY A 347 -3.20 0.35 0.26
C GLY A 347 -3.91 0.15 -1.07
N ARG A 348 -3.18 -0.32 -2.08
CA ARG A 348 -3.80 -0.76 -3.33
C ARG A 348 -4.73 -1.95 -3.12
N PHE A 349 -4.35 -2.87 -2.23
CA PHE A 349 -5.25 -3.92 -1.75
C PHE A 349 -6.50 -3.31 -1.11
N LEU A 350 -6.38 -2.34 -0.20
CA LEU A 350 -7.54 -1.74 0.44
C LEU A 350 -8.44 -0.93 -0.53
N ASN A 351 -7.89 -0.38 -1.61
CA ASN A 351 -8.65 0.25 -2.70
C ASN A 351 -9.57 -0.75 -3.41
N ASP A 352 -9.08 -1.95 -3.71
CA ASP A 352 -9.88 -3.00 -4.33
C ASP A 352 -10.76 -3.74 -3.31
N PHE A 353 -10.29 -3.95 -2.08
CA PHE A 353 -11.06 -4.55 -0.99
C PHE A 353 -12.39 -3.80 -0.77
N ARG A 354 -12.35 -2.46 -0.71
CA ARG A 354 -13.57 -1.65 -0.58
C ARG A 354 -14.42 -1.65 -1.85
N HIS A 355 -13.79 -1.57 -3.02
CA HIS A 355 -14.48 -1.50 -4.31
C HIS A 355 -15.23 -2.80 -4.61
N LEU A 356 -14.61 -3.95 -4.35
CA LEU A 356 -15.18 -5.28 -4.51
C LEU A 356 -16.13 -5.68 -3.38
N GLY A 357 -16.29 -4.83 -2.34
CA GLY A 357 -17.30 -5.01 -1.29
C GLY A 357 -16.88 -5.88 -0.10
N PHE A 358 -15.59 -6.21 0.05
CA PHE A 358 -15.10 -7.08 1.13
C PHE A 358 -15.18 -6.47 2.53
N ASN A 359 -15.53 -5.19 2.68
CA ASN A 359 -15.77 -4.63 4.01
C ASN A 359 -17.10 -5.10 4.65
N GLU A 360 -17.97 -5.76 3.86
CA GLU A 360 -19.12 -6.50 4.35
C GLU A 360 -18.74 -7.97 4.58
N THR A 361 -18.89 -8.45 5.81
CA THR A 361 -18.73 -9.88 6.14
C THR A 361 -19.87 -10.72 5.57
N GLU A 362 -19.74 -12.05 5.52
CA GLU A 362 -20.86 -12.90 5.06
C GLU A 362 -22.12 -12.75 5.91
N ARG A 363 -21.96 -12.37 7.18
CA ARG A 363 -23.04 -12.06 8.12
C ARG A 363 -23.54 -10.61 8.04
N GLY A 364 -23.10 -9.85 7.03
CA GLY A 364 -23.51 -8.46 6.81
C GLY A 364 -22.91 -7.45 7.80
N LYS A 365 -21.86 -7.83 8.54
CA LYS A 365 -21.19 -6.94 9.49
C LYS A 365 -20.06 -6.16 8.82
N LYS A 366 -19.53 -5.17 9.53
CA LYS A 366 -18.41 -4.34 9.07
C LYS A 366 -17.07 -4.96 9.51
N ALA A 367 -16.16 -5.21 8.57
CA ALA A 367 -14.80 -5.66 8.89
C ALA A 367 -13.96 -4.52 9.49
N PHE A 368 -13.79 -3.41 8.77
CA PHE A 368 -13.01 -2.23 9.17
C PHE A 368 -13.89 -1.00 9.43
N ASP A 369 -13.60 -0.27 10.51
CA ASP A 369 -14.25 1.01 10.82
C ASP A 369 -13.55 2.20 10.14
N GLY A 370 -12.24 2.12 9.93
CA GLY A 370 -11.49 3.17 9.26
C GLY A 370 -10.26 2.64 8.51
N HIS A 371 -9.95 3.26 7.38
CA HIS A 371 -8.74 3.01 6.60
C HIS A 371 -7.82 4.24 6.67
N MET A 372 -6.63 4.08 7.23
CA MET A 372 -5.52 5.00 6.96
C MET A 372 -4.63 4.37 5.91
N GLN A 373 -4.37 5.12 4.84
CA GLN A 373 -3.56 4.66 3.73
C GLN A 373 -2.42 5.61 3.46
N TRP A 374 -1.20 5.09 3.40
CA TRP A 374 -0.02 5.82 2.98
C TRP A 374 0.48 5.32 1.62
N ILE A 375 0.67 6.23 0.65
CA ILE A 375 1.35 6.05 -0.66
C ILE A 375 0.81 4.90 -1.53
N ALA A 376 -0.52 4.76 -1.60
CA ALA A 376 -1.19 3.91 -2.58
C ALA A 376 -1.89 4.68 -3.71
N ALA A 377 -2.31 5.91 -3.43
CA ALA A 377 -3.09 6.75 -4.33
C ALA A 377 -4.33 6.00 -4.88
N GLY A 378 -4.67 6.18 -6.16
CA GLY A 378 -5.95 5.74 -6.74
C GLY A 378 -5.91 4.36 -7.38
N ASP A 379 -4.74 3.72 -7.33
CA ASP A 379 -4.45 2.48 -8.01
C ASP A 379 -5.03 1.28 -7.26
N GLY A 380 -5.53 0.30 -8.01
CA GLY A 380 -5.95 -0.99 -7.48
C GLY A 380 -4.75 -1.94 -7.33
N ILE A 381 -5.01 -3.21 -7.09
CA ILE A 381 -3.99 -4.25 -7.01
C ILE A 381 -4.24 -5.34 -8.06
N ASN A 382 -3.16 -5.85 -8.66
CA ASN A 382 -3.22 -6.98 -9.56
C ASN A 382 -3.44 -8.29 -8.77
N MET A 383 -4.63 -8.47 -8.18
CA MET A 383 -4.92 -9.61 -7.31
C MET A 383 -6.19 -10.38 -7.68
N ASN A 384 -7.20 -9.72 -8.27
CA ASN A 384 -8.45 -10.38 -8.67
C ASN A 384 -8.52 -10.61 -10.18
N TYR A 385 -7.49 -11.24 -10.72
CA TYR A 385 -7.37 -11.58 -12.15
C TYR A 385 -6.74 -12.97 -12.29
N ARG A 386 -6.96 -13.64 -13.42
CA ARG A 386 -6.27 -14.90 -13.69
C ARG A 386 -4.78 -14.65 -13.95
N PHE A 387 -3.90 -15.50 -13.39
CA PHE A 387 -2.43 -15.32 -13.40
C PHE A 387 -1.99 -13.96 -12.82
N SER A 388 -2.67 -13.49 -11.77
CA SER A 388 -2.37 -12.20 -11.18
C SER A 388 -1.03 -12.17 -10.43
N GLN A 389 -0.39 -11.00 -10.41
CA GLN A 389 0.90 -10.77 -9.77
C GLN A 389 0.81 -9.60 -8.78
N PRO A 390 0.21 -9.81 -7.58
CA PRO A 390 -0.03 -8.74 -6.60
C PRO A 390 1.23 -8.07 -6.06
N GLY A 391 2.39 -8.72 -6.22
CA GLY A 391 3.72 -8.18 -5.90
C GLY A 391 4.21 -7.07 -6.83
N ARG A 392 3.61 -6.87 -8.02
CA ARG A 392 4.05 -5.91 -9.04
C ARG A 392 3.52 -4.50 -8.78
N THR A 393 4.23 -3.48 -9.27
CA THR A 393 3.78 -2.09 -9.09
C THR A 393 4.21 -1.13 -10.20
N GLU A 394 3.24 -0.64 -10.97
CA GLU A 394 3.38 0.29 -12.08
C GLU A 394 4.00 1.62 -11.61
N ARG A 395 5.08 2.05 -12.26
CA ARG A 395 5.62 3.41 -12.11
C ARG A 395 6.11 3.88 -13.47
N ASN A 396 6.57 5.13 -13.58
CA ASN A 396 6.99 5.75 -14.83
C ASN A 396 8.11 5.01 -15.62
N ARG A 397 8.84 4.05 -15.02
CA ARG A 397 9.74 3.11 -15.70
C ARG A 397 9.31 1.63 -15.64
N GLN A 398 8.72 1.18 -14.53
CA GLN A 398 8.59 -0.25 -14.21
C GLN A 398 7.13 -0.75 -14.28
N ASP A 399 6.94 -2.03 -14.59
CA ASP A 399 5.67 -2.77 -14.39
C ASP A 399 4.40 -2.10 -14.99
N HIS A 400 4.52 -1.28 -16.04
CA HIS A 400 3.38 -0.50 -16.55
C HIS A 400 2.28 -1.34 -17.21
N LEU A 401 2.59 -2.55 -17.62
CA LEU A 401 1.69 -3.43 -18.37
C LEU A 401 0.80 -4.30 -17.46
N TYR A 402 0.95 -4.20 -16.14
CA TYR A 402 0.14 -4.94 -15.17
C TYR A 402 -1.18 -4.23 -14.84
N LEU A 403 -2.21 -5.03 -14.56
CA LEU A 403 -3.54 -4.56 -14.15
C LEU A 403 -3.54 -3.92 -12.76
N GLU A 404 -3.26 -2.62 -12.73
CA GLU A 404 -3.22 -1.82 -11.51
C GLU A 404 -4.05 -0.54 -11.65
N GLY A 405 -3.81 0.20 -12.73
CA GLY A 405 -4.43 1.48 -13.04
C GLY A 405 -5.84 1.43 -13.63
N VAL A 406 -6.75 0.70 -13.00
CA VAL A 406 -8.10 0.47 -13.55
C VAL A 406 -9.15 1.34 -12.85
N PHE A 407 -10.06 1.92 -13.62
CA PHE A 407 -11.23 2.63 -13.11
C PHE A 407 -12.11 1.69 -12.24
N PRO A 408 -12.69 2.15 -11.11
CA PRO A 408 -12.75 3.54 -10.62
C PRO A 408 -11.50 3.99 -9.85
N PHE A 409 -11.06 5.23 -10.07
CA PHE A 409 -9.93 5.82 -9.34
C PHE A 409 -10.36 6.56 -8.05
N ALA A 410 -11.49 7.26 -8.11
CA ALA A 410 -11.93 8.17 -7.06
C ALA A 410 -12.85 7.51 -6.02
N ASN A 411 -12.89 8.12 -4.84
CA ASN A 411 -13.77 7.71 -3.74
C ASN A 411 -15.23 8.14 -3.94
N VAL A 412 -15.48 9.15 -4.79
CA VAL A 412 -16.82 9.61 -5.16
C VAL A 412 -17.23 9.07 -6.53
N THR A 413 -18.54 8.92 -6.73
CA THR A 413 -19.09 8.38 -7.99
C THR A 413 -18.79 9.29 -9.17
N THR A 414 -18.21 8.69 -10.22
CA THR A 414 -17.89 9.37 -11.47
C THR A 414 -18.33 8.52 -12.66
N PHE A 415 -18.59 9.17 -13.79
CA PHE A 415 -18.80 8.50 -15.06
C PHE A 415 -17.48 8.47 -15.83
N ASP A 416 -17.06 7.28 -16.26
CA ASP A 416 -15.91 7.09 -17.12
C ASP A 416 -16.34 7.12 -18.61
N PRO A 417 -15.91 8.13 -19.39
CA PRO A 417 -16.24 8.18 -20.81
C PRO A 417 -15.52 7.13 -21.65
N ILE A 418 -14.43 6.52 -21.17
CA ILE A 418 -13.69 5.49 -21.88
C ILE A 418 -14.42 4.15 -21.78
N THR A 419 -14.72 3.67 -20.56
CA THR A 419 -15.42 2.39 -20.35
C THR A 419 -16.94 2.50 -20.36
N ARG A 420 -17.49 3.72 -20.31
CA ARG A 420 -18.93 4.01 -20.16
C ARG A 420 -19.54 3.52 -18.84
N LYS A 421 -18.72 3.17 -17.85
CA LYS A 421 -19.16 2.75 -16.51
C LYS A 421 -19.34 3.97 -15.59
N THR A 422 -20.28 3.87 -14.65
CA THR A 422 -20.45 4.84 -13.55
C THR A 422 -20.16 4.12 -12.25
N ASP A 423 -19.14 4.54 -11.52
CA ASP A 423 -18.70 3.83 -10.31
C ASP A 423 -17.85 4.71 -9.36
N SER A 424 -17.56 4.18 -8.18
CA SER A 424 -16.56 4.70 -7.23
C SER A 424 -15.94 3.58 -6.39
N ARG A 425 -14.85 3.92 -5.70
CA ARG A 425 -14.27 3.01 -4.69
C ARG A 425 -15.22 2.71 -3.52
N TYR A 426 -16.22 3.55 -3.27
CA TYR A 426 -17.16 3.42 -2.13
C TYR A 426 -18.54 2.88 -2.52
N ALA A 427 -18.80 2.59 -3.80
CA ALA A 427 -20.13 2.20 -4.28
C ALA A 427 -20.66 0.94 -3.56
N SER A 428 -19.87 -0.14 -3.54
CA SER A 428 -20.24 -1.42 -2.93
C SER A 428 -20.51 -1.30 -1.43
N CYS A 429 -19.62 -0.66 -0.67
CA CYS A 429 -19.81 -0.49 0.78
C CYS A 429 -20.99 0.43 1.12
N THR A 430 -21.36 1.36 0.22
CA THR A 430 -22.50 2.26 0.43
C THR A 430 -23.79 1.47 0.31
N ALA A 431 -23.89 0.60 -0.69
CA ALA A 431 -25.04 -0.28 -0.89
C ALA A 431 -25.26 -1.22 0.30
N THR A 432 -24.19 -1.69 0.93
CA THR A 432 -24.24 -2.61 2.08
C THR A 432 -24.20 -1.90 3.44
N LYS A 433 -24.08 -0.56 3.47
CA LYS A 433 -23.92 0.26 4.68
C LYS A 433 -22.70 -0.13 5.53
N THR A 434 -21.67 -0.66 4.91
CA THR A 434 -20.43 -1.09 5.59
C THR A 434 -19.26 -0.16 5.36
N CYS A 435 -19.41 1.02 4.75
CA CYS A 435 -18.26 1.88 4.45
C CYS A 435 -17.37 2.22 5.66
N PRO A 436 -16.03 2.08 5.53
CA PRO A 436 -15.08 2.58 6.50
C PRO A 436 -14.87 4.09 6.30
N PHE A 437 -14.58 4.83 7.37
CA PHE A 437 -14.01 6.17 7.21
C PHE A 437 -12.60 6.09 6.63
N GLY A 438 -12.11 7.13 5.97
CA GLY A 438 -10.82 7.08 5.26
C GLY A 438 -9.99 8.35 5.46
N VAL A 439 -8.70 8.16 5.70
CA VAL A 439 -7.69 9.21 5.51
C VAL A 439 -6.67 8.70 4.48
N GLU A 440 -6.72 9.29 3.30
CA GLU A 440 -5.89 8.93 2.15
C GLU A 440 -4.68 9.87 2.13
N ILE A 441 -3.50 9.34 2.44
CA ILE A 441 -2.27 10.10 2.53
C ILE A 441 -1.36 9.65 1.39
N TYR A 442 -0.92 10.57 0.55
CA TYR A 442 -0.04 10.23 -0.57
C TYR A 442 0.92 11.37 -0.87
N SER A 443 2.06 11.05 -1.46
CA SER A 443 3.13 12.00 -1.71
C SER A 443 3.09 12.58 -3.11
N ALA A 444 4.01 13.51 -3.41
CA ALA A 444 4.16 14.06 -4.74
C ALA A 444 4.55 12.97 -5.75
N ASN A 445 5.33 11.96 -5.34
CA ASN A 445 5.67 10.84 -6.21
C ASN A 445 4.44 10.16 -6.79
N GLU A 446 3.37 10.00 -6.01
CA GLU A 446 2.16 9.33 -6.48
C GLU A 446 1.43 10.11 -7.58
N TYR A 447 1.60 11.44 -7.68
CA TYR A 447 1.12 12.18 -8.85
C TYR A 447 1.90 11.81 -10.12
N TRP A 448 3.22 11.70 -9.98
CA TRP A 448 4.12 11.39 -11.11
C TRP A 448 4.03 9.93 -11.54
N VAL A 449 3.89 9.00 -10.61
CA VAL A 449 4.02 7.56 -10.91
C VAL A 449 2.74 6.75 -10.75
N LYS A 450 1.74 7.25 -10.02
CA LYS A 450 0.44 6.59 -9.79
C LYS A 450 -0.76 7.40 -10.27
N ALA A 451 -0.56 8.49 -11.02
CA ALA A 451 -1.64 9.33 -11.51
C ALA A 451 -2.59 9.82 -10.40
N ALA A 452 -2.05 10.19 -9.22
CA ALA A 452 -2.85 10.57 -8.05
C ALA A 452 -3.84 11.73 -8.29
N SER A 453 -3.71 12.51 -9.37
CA SER A 453 -4.73 13.47 -9.77
C SER A 453 -6.11 12.84 -9.96
N LEU A 454 -6.18 11.58 -10.42
CA LEU A 454 -7.44 10.90 -10.71
C LEU A 454 -8.22 10.49 -9.45
N LEU A 455 -7.67 10.61 -8.23
CA LEU A 455 -8.46 10.44 -7.01
C LEU A 455 -9.44 11.60 -6.76
N HIS A 456 -9.09 12.79 -7.24
CA HIS A 456 -9.79 14.04 -6.93
C HIS A 456 -10.10 14.88 -8.18
N THR A 457 -9.89 14.31 -9.37
CA THR A 457 -10.42 14.81 -10.64
C THR A 457 -11.27 13.74 -11.30
N ASP A 458 -12.18 14.14 -12.17
CA ASP A 458 -12.94 13.20 -12.99
C ASP A 458 -12.02 12.39 -13.93
N PRO A 459 -12.45 11.26 -14.50
CA PRO A 459 -11.59 10.43 -15.35
C PRO A 459 -10.98 11.15 -16.57
N THR A 460 -11.55 12.29 -16.98
CA THR A 460 -11.00 13.13 -18.06
C THR A 460 -9.92 14.11 -17.60
N GLY A 461 -9.71 14.26 -16.28
CA GLY A 461 -8.81 15.24 -15.69
C GLY A 461 -9.19 16.68 -16.04
N SER A 462 -10.49 16.97 -16.18
CA SER A 462 -11.01 18.29 -16.58
C SER A 462 -11.77 19.01 -15.46
N ARG A 463 -12.17 18.29 -14.41
CA ARG A 463 -12.94 18.87 -13.30
C ARG A 463 -12.48 18.32 -11.94
N ASP A 464 -12.35 19.22 -10.97
CA ASP A 464 -12.15 18.86 -9.56
C ASP A 464 -13.38 18.12 -9.01
N LEU A 465 -13.15 17.05 -8.24
CA LEU A 465 -14.19 16.30 -7.55
C LEU A 465 -14.44 16.87 -6.15
N PRO A 466 -15.67 16.74 -5.60
CA PRO A 466 -15.94 17.05 -4.21
C PRO A 466 -15.29 16.03 -3.27
N ASP A 467 -15.16 16.40 -1.99
CA ASP A 467 -14.77 15.46 -0.95
C ASP A 467 -15.83 14.38 -0.75
N SER A 468 -15.39 13.17 -0.44
CA SER A 468 -16.27 12.08 -0.02
C SER A 468 -16.84 12.35 1.38
N PRO A 469 -18.09 11.97 1.68
CA PRO A 469 -18.60 12.00 3.05
C PRO A 469 -17.88 11.02 3.98
N PHE A 470 -17.16 10.03 3.43
CA PHE A 470 -16.44 9.02 4.19
C PHE A 470 -14.92 9.22 4.20
N THR A 471 -14.36 10.12 3.39
CA THR A 471 -12.91 10.18 3.19
C THR A 471 -12.37 11.60 3.14
N ARG A 472 -11.14 11.80 3.63
CA ARG A 472 -10.32 13.00 3.35
C ARG A 472 -9.02 12.62 2.64
N ASN A 473 -8.58 13.49 1.74
CA ASN A 473 -7.38 13.32 0.94
C ASN A 473 -6.29 14.31 1.36
N TYR A 474 -5.09 13.81 1.64
CA TYR A 474 -3.94 14.61 2.07
C TYR A 474 -2.74 14.33 1.17
N PHE A 475 -2.42 15.33 0.35
CA PHE A 475 -1.22 15.33 -0.47
C PHE A 475 -0.04 15.88 0.33
N MET A 476 1.00 15.07 0.54
CA MET A 476 2.27 15.50 1.13
C MET A 476 3.14 16.21 0.09
N SER A 477 3.18 17.53 0.17
CA SER A 477 3.85 18.42 -0.80
C SER A 477 5.33 18.08 -0.94
N SER A 478 5.82 18.06 -2.18
CA SER A 478 7.22 17.88 -2.54
C SER A 478 7.85 16.55 -2.09
N MET A 479 7.08 15.61 -1.54
CA MET A 479 7.62 14.40 -0.91
C MET A 479 7.73 13.24 -1.92
N ARG A 480 8.77 12.40 -1.76
CA ARG A 480 8.94 11.17 -2.54
C ARG A 480 8.09 10.01 -2.01
N HIS A 481 8.22 8.81 -2.60
CA HIS A 481 7.56 7.61 -2.07
C HIS A 481 8.34 7.12 -0.84
N GLY A 482 7.77 7.36 0.35
CA GLY A 482 8.44 7.16 1.64
C GLY A 482 9.47 8.25 1.97
N THR A 483 10.39 7.95 2.90
CA THR A 483 11.46 8.87 3.33
C THR A 483 12.78 8.44 2.69
N GLY A 484 13.49 9.37 2.05
CA GLY A 484 14.77 9.13 1.38
C GLY A 484 16.01 9.54 2.18
N ASN A 485 17.18 9.48 1.55
CA ASN A 485 18.47 9.83 2.15
C ASN A 485 19.21 10.96 1.39
N ALA A 486 19.25 12.16 1.97
CA ALA A 486 19.89 13.34 1.37
C ALA A 486 21.40 13.25 1.13
N ALA A 487 22.07 12.17 1.54
CA ALA A 487 23.50 11.93 1.28
C ALA A 487 23.76 10.92 0.15
N ASN A 488 22.72 10.26 -0.38
CA ASN A 488 22.88 9.19 -1.36
C ASN A 488 22.07 9.48 -2.63
N ARG A 489 22.70 9.32 -3.79
CA ARG A 489 22.07 9.46 -5.11
C ARG A 489 21.63 8.12 -5.70
N GLY A 490 22.14 6.99 -5.18
CA GLY A 490 21.89 5.67 -5.74
C GLY A 490 22.14 5.62 -7.24
N VAL A 491 21.15 5.19 -8.01
CA VAL A 491 21.11 5.21 -9.49
C VAL A 491 20.50 6.49 -10.08
N CYS A 492 20.06 7.43 -9.24
CA CYS A 492 19.42 8.68 -9.65
C CYS A 492 20.43 9.79 -9.95
N GLN A 493 19.96 10.85 -10.59
CA GLN A 493 20.73 12.05 -10.92
C GLN A 493 21.00 12.96 -9.72
N GLN A 494 20.10 13.05 -8.74
CA GLN A 494 20.28 13.94 -7.59
C GLN A 494 20.27 13.16 -6.28
N PHE A 495 20.63 13.83 -5.19
CA PHE A 495 20.48 13.25 -3.86
C PHE A 495 19.01 12.95 -3.59
N ASP A 496 18.78 11.95 -2.77
CA ASP A 496 17.45 11.50 -2.48
C ASP A 496 16.71 12.45 -1.50
N ASN A 497 15.40 12.56 -1.67
CA ASN A 497 14.54 13.47 -0.91
C ASN A 497 14.26 12.95 0.52
N PRO A 498 14.71 13.65 1.58
CA PRO A 498 14.66 13.17 2.96
C PRO A 498 13.36 13.55 3.73
N LEU A 499 12.37 14.15 3.07
CA LEU A 499 11.12 14.55 3.74
C LEU A 499 10.45 13.37 4.44
N ASN A 500 9.82 13.61 5.60
CA ASN A 500 9.24 12.58 6.45
C ASN A 500 7.83 12.97 6.94
N SER A 501 6.81 12.22 6.51
CA SER A 501 5.40 12.44 6.85
C SER A 501 4.92 11.71 8.10
N ALA A 502 5.76 10.91 8.76
CA ALA A 502 5.33 10.10 9.90
C ALA A 502 4.60 10.89 11.02
N PRO A 503 5.01 12.13 11.38
CA PRO A 503 4.25 12.95 12.34
C PRO A 503 2.83 13.29 11.88
N VAL A 504 2.66 13.56 10.58
CA VAL A 504 1.34 13.84 9.99
C VAL A 504 0.46 12.59 9.99
N GLN A 505 1.04 11.42 9.68
CA GLN A 505 0.34 10.15 9.73
C GLN A 505 -0.19 9.85 11.14
N ARG A 506 0.61 10.08 12.18
CA ARG A 506 0.15 9.93 13.58
C ARG A 506 -1.01 10.86 13.92
N ALA A 507 -0.92 12.13 13.54
CA ALA A 507 -1.99 13.10 13.78
C ALA A 507 -3.29 12.68 13.08
N LEU A 508 -3.19 12.23 11.82
CA LEU A 508 -4.34 11.78 11.03
C LEU A 508 -4.88 10.42 11.49
N PHE A 509 -4.06 9.54 12.05
CA PHE A 509 -4.53 8.30 12.70
C PHE A 509 -5.44 8.60 13.88
N ILE A 510 -5.05 9.55 14.75
CA ILE A 510 -5.91 10.01 15.84
C ILE A 510 -7.16 10.68 15.30
N ALA A 511 -7.04 11.51 14.26
CA ALA A 511 -8.20 12.17 13.66
C ALA A 511 -9.19 11.18 13.01
N LEU A 512 -8.70 10.09 12.41
CA LEU A 512 -9.52 8.99 11.90
C LEU A 512 -10.28 8.28 13.03
N ASP A 513 -9.60 7.99 14.14
CA ASP A 513 -10.22 7.37 15.31
C ASP A 513 -11.29 8.29 15.93
N GLU A 514 -11.01 9.57 16.11
CA GLU A 514 -11.98 10.57 16.58
C GLU A 514 -13.18 10.68 15.62
N TRP A 515 -12.96 10.59 14.30
CA TRP A 515 -14.04 10.60 13.33
C TRP A 515 -14.94 9.37 13.47
N ALA A 516 -14.33 8.18 13.55
CA ALA A 516 -15.06 6.93 13.66
C ALA A 516 -15.78 6.75 15.01
N THR A 517 -15.26 7.34 16.09
CA THR A 517 -15.80 7.15 17.45
C THR A 517 -16.68 8.29 17.94
N GLN A 518 -16.38 9.53 17.56
CA GLN A 518 -17.03 10.74 18.09
C GLN A 518 -17.70 11.57 16.98
N GLY A 519 -17.53 11.22 15.71
CA GLY A 519 -18.04 12.02 14.57
C GLY A 519 -17.23 13.30 14.32
N LYS A 520 -16.13 13.52 15.05
CA LYS A 520 -15.25 14.69 14.89
C LYS A 520 -14.40 14.51 13.64
N GLN A 521 -14.78 15.20 12.57
CA GLN A 521 -14.10 15.07 11.28
C GLN A 521 -12.61 15.45 11.39
N PRO A 522 -11.73 14.79 10.60
CA PRO A 522 -10.36 15.22 10.44
C PRO A 522 -10.32 16.53 9.63
N PRO A 523 -9.16 17.22 9.56
CA PRO A 523 -9.02 18.46 8.78
C PRO A 523 -9.52 18.30 7.34
N ALA A 524 -10.01 19.37 6.71
CA ALA A 524 -10.46 19.29 5.32
C ALA A 524 -9.35 18.78 4.39
N SER A 525 -9.73 18.14 3.28
CA SER A 525 -8.77 17.59 2.32
C SER A 525 -7.83 18.69 1.80
N ARG A 526 -6.53 18.37 1.69
CA ARG A 526 -5.50 19.28 1.18
C ARG A 526 -4.85 18.64 -0.05
N VAL A 527 -5.33 19.03 -1.23
CA VAL A 527 -4.85 18.56 -2.54
C VAL A 527 -4.70 19.75 -3.50
N PRO A 528 -3.79 19.69 -4.49
CA PRO A 528 -3.79 20.62 -5.63
C PRO A 528 -5.11 20.50 -6.41
N LYS A 529 -5.57 21.63 -6.95
CA LYS A 529 -6.84 21.71 -7.69
C LYS A 529 -6.68 22.48 -8.99
N LEU A 530 -7.51 22.13 -9.97
CA LEU A 530 -7.61 22.82 -11.25
C LEU A 530 -8.09 24.26 -11.04
N ARG A 531 -9.15 24.45 -10.26
CA ARG A 531 -9.77 25.77 -10.03
C ARG A 531 -8.83 26.77 -9.34
N ASP A 532 -7.87 26.27 -8.55
CA ASP A 532 -6.90 27.09 -7.83
C ASP A 532 -5.60 27.29 -8.65
N GLY A 533 -5.50 26.68 -9.85
CA GLY A 533 -4.31 26.74 -10.70
C GLY A 533 -3.08 26.01 -10.11
N THR A 534 -3.30 25.10 -9.15
CA THR A 534 -2.25 24.36 -8.43
C THR A 534 -2.08 22.92 -8.92
N LEU A 535 -3.00 22.42 -9.75
CA LEU A 535 -2.89 21.16 -10.48
C LEU A 535 -2.77 21.45 -11.98
N VAL A 536 -1.68 21.02 -12.61
CA VAL A 536 -1.30 21.44 -13.97
C VAL A 536 -0.75 20.26 -14.80
N PRO A 537 -0.73 20.36 -16.14
CA PRO A 537 -0.01 19.40 -16.98
C PRO A 537 1.49 19.36 -16.65
N PRO A 538 2.18 18.22 -16.84
CA PRO A 538 3.62 18.10 -16.58
C PRO A 538 4.48 18.84 -17.60
N LEU A 539 3.95 19.23 -18.75
CA LEU A 539 4.65 20.02 -19.76
C LEU A 539 3.78 21.19 -20.25
N PRO A 540 4.38 22.33 -20.65
CA PRO A 540 5.82 22.62 -20.60
C PRO A 540 6.33 22.89 -19.16
N GLN A 541 7.65 22.77 -18.94
CA GLN A 541 8.30 23.01 -17.64
C GLN A 541 7.89 24.35 -17.00
N SER A 542 7.81 25.41 -17.80
CA SER A 542 7.39 26.75 -17.36
C SER A 542 5.96 26.80 -16.84
N GLY A 543 5.06 25.96 -17.37
CA GLY A 543 3.68 25.85 -16.90
C GLY A 543 3.57 25.11 -15.57
N MET A 544 4.40 24.07 -15.39
CA MET A 544 4.52 23.35 -14.11
C MET A 544 5.21 24.20 -13.03
N GLY A 545 6.13 25.07 -13.42
CA GLY A 545 6.79 26.04 -12.54
C GLY A 545 8.18 25.63 -12.06
N PHE A 546 8.72 24.47 -12.47
CA PHE A 546 10.03 24.02 -12.00
C PHE A 546 11.15 24.93 -12.54
N PRO A 547 11.98 25.55 -11.69
CA PRO A 547 13.01 26.49 -12.13
C PRO A 547 14.16 25.78 -12.87
N THR A 548 14.91 26.55 -13.66
CA THR A 548 16.16 26.06 -14.27
C THR A 548 17.27 26.11 -13.22
N ILE A 549 17.46 25.01 -12.50
CA ILE A 549 18.46 24.90 -11.42
C ILE A 549 19.79 24.37 -11.99
N PRO A 550 20.94 25.00 -11.70
CA PRO A 550 22.26 24.44 -12.04
C PRO A 550 22.45 23.05 -11.43
N ASN A 551 23.03 22.13 -12.18
CA ASN A 551 23.28 20.78 -11.68
C ASN A 551 24.43 20.80 -10.65
N PRO A 552 24.22 20.33 -9.40
CA PRO A 552 25.29 20.27 -8.41
C PRO A 552 26.36 19.19 -8.71
N PHE A 553 26.16 18.36 -9.74
CA PHE A 553 27.07 17.29 -10.14
C PHE A 553 27.60 17.47 -11.58
N PRO A 554 28.48 18.45 -11.84
CA PRO A 554 28.96 18.76 -13.19
C PRO A 554 29.83 17.65 -13.81
N ALA A 555 30.38 16.75 -12.98
CA ALA A 555 31.19 15.60 -13.42
C ALA A 555 30.35 14.39 -13.88
N ASP A 556 29.02 14.50 -13.87
CA ASP A 556 28.15 13.48 -14.42
C ASP A 556 28.47 13.20 -15.91
N ASN A 557 28.32 11.95 -16.34
CA ASN A 557 28.46 11.55 -17.74
C ASN A 557 27.12 10.99 -18.26
N PRO A 558 26.54 11.55 -19.34
CA PRO A 558 26.97 12.79 -20.00
C PRO A 558 26.85 14.03 -19.07
N PRO A 559 27.67 15.08 -19.29
CA PRO A 559 27.57 16.33 -18.54
C PRO A 559 26.18 16.94 -18.65
N ARG A 560 25.64 17.40 -17.52
CA ARG A 560 24.35 18.07 -17.40
C ARG A 560 24.56 19.44 -16.76
N PRO A 561 24.41 20.57 -17.49
CA PRO A 561 24.62 21.90 -16.91
C PRO A 561 23.53 22.28 -15.90
N THR A 562 22.32 21.76 -16.08
CA THR A 562 21.16 22.00 -15.22
C THR A 562 20.54 20.67 -14.79
N VAL A 563 19.74 20.71 -13.72
CA VAL A 563 18.88 19.58 -13.35
C VAL A 563 17.94 19.28 -14.52
N THR A 564 17.94 18.03 -15.00
CA THR A 564 17.11 17.63 -16.14
C THR A 564 15.64 17.55 -15.73
N TYR A 565 14.77 18.18 -16.53
CA TYR A 565 13.31 18.09 -16.40
C TYR A 565 12.71 17.58 -17.70
N THR A 566 12.08 16.41 -17.66
CA THR A 566 11.46 15.78 -18.84
C THR A 566 9.94 15.82 -18.81
N GLY A 567 9.33 16.17 -17.67
CA GLY A 567 7.89 15.99 -17.45
C GLY A 567 7.46 14.51 -17.40
N LEU A 568 8.41 13.58 -17.22
CA LEU A 568 8.16 12.14 -17.26
C LEU A 568 7.22 11.69 -16.12
N LYS A 569 6.01 11.30 -16.51
CA LYS A 569 5.01 10.66 -15.66
C LYS A 569 4.66 9.26 -16.18
N THR A 570 4.01 8.47 -15.33
CA THR A 570 3.27 7.28 -15.78
C THR A 570 2.10 7.72 -16.68
N THR A 571 1.95 7.06 -17.82
CA THR A 571 0.79 7.28 -18.70
C THR A 571 -0.26 6.23 -18.38
N ARG A 572 -1.45 6.67 -17.98
CA ARG A 572 -2.52 5.77 -17.55
C ARG A 572 -3.39 5.37 -18.73
N TYR A 573 -3.14 4.21 -19.31
CA TYR A 573 -3.92 3.68 -20.43
C TYR A 573 -5.10 2.83 -19.95
N LYS A 574 -6.18 2.84 -20.72
CA LYS A 574 -7.10 1.69 -20.76
C LYS A 574 -6.56 0.68 -21.77
N PHE A 575 -5.71 -0.23 -21.30
CA PHE A 575 -5.16 -1.29 -22.14
C PHE A 575 -6.23 -2.31 -22.56
N ASN A 576 -5.98 -2.95 -23.71
CA ASN A 576 -6.76 -4.09 -24.18
C ASN A 576 -6.11 -5.40 -23.71
N TYR A 577 -6.75 -6.07 -22.74
CA TYR A 577 -6.35 -7.38 -22.23
C TYR A 577 -7.10 -8.55 -22.90
N GLY A 578 -7.86 -8.26 -23.97
CA GLY A 578 -8.56 -9.24 -24.78
C GLY A 578 -10.06 -9.36 -24.47
N LEU A 579 -10.70 -10.31 -25.15
CA LEU A 579 -12.17 -10.45 -25.18
C LEU A 579 -12.74 -10.75 -23.78
N ASN A 580 -13.85 -10.11 -23.43
CA ASN A 580 -14.60 -10.27 -22.17
C ASN A 580 -13.79 -10.03 -20.87
N PHE A 581 -12.61 -9.41 -20.98
CA PHE A 581 -11.75 -9.16 -19.81
C PHE A 581 -12.47 -8.36 -18.71
N ASP A 582 -13.19 -7.29 -19.08
CA ASP A 582 -13.86 -6.40 -18.13
C ASP A 582 -15.04 -7.05 -17.37
N GLU A 583 -15.50 -8.22 -17.81
CA GLU A 583 -16.57 -9.00 -17.17
C GLU A 583 -16.02 -10.18 -16.37
N THR A 584 -14.95 -10.81 -16.85
CA THR A 584 -14.44 -12.08 -16.31
C THR A 584 -13.19 -11.93 -15.46
N GLY A 585 -12.43 -10.84 -15.62
CA GLY A 585 -11.10 -10.68 -15.03
C GLY A 585 -10.03 -11.63 -15.60
N ILE A 586 -10.31 -12.28 -16.73
CA ILE A 586 -9.40 -13.24 -17.39
C ILE A 586 -8.72 -12.57 -18.58
N PRO A 587 -7.43 -12.21 -18.50
CA PRO A 587 -6.72 -11.65 -19.65
C PRO A 587 -6.41 -12.74 -20.67
N THR A 588 -6.83 -12.53 -21.92
CA THR A 588 -6.45 -13.38 -23.07
C THR A 588 -5.31 -12.78 -23.89
N ILE A 589 -4.95 -11.52 -23.62
CA ILE A 589 -3.77 -10.82 -24.13
C ILE A 589 -2.99 -10.32 -22.91
N ASN A 590 -1.82 -10.90 -22.66
CA ASN A 590 -0.94 -10.49 -21.57
C ASN A 590 0.54 -10.76 -21.96
N PRO A 591 1.40 -9.74 -22.01
CA PRO A 591 1.10 -8.33 -21.75
C PRO A 591 0.25 -7.70 -22.88
N PRO A 592 -0.43 -6.57 -22.63
CA PRO A 592 -0.99 -5.73 -23.68
C PRO A 592 0.05 -5.34 -24.73
N VAL A 593 -0.38 -5.20 -25.98
CA VAL A 593 0.49 -4.78 -27.08
C VAL A 593 0.78 -3.28 -26.97
N ILE A 594 2.05 -2.91 -27.08
CA ILE A 594 2.51 -1.51 -27.08
C ILE A 594 3.39 -1.20 -28.29
N THR A 595 3.38 0.06 -28.69
CA THR A 595 4.23 0.67 -29.71
C THR A 595 5.01 1.81 -29.04
N PRO A 596 6.36 1.80 -29.07
CA PRO A 596 7.16 2.94 -28.60
C PRO A 596 6.87 4.24 -29.39
N PRO A 597 6.97 5.42 -28.77
CA PRO A 597 7.29 5.61 -27.35
C PRO A 597 6.13 5.18 -26.44
N TYR A 598 6.46 4.82 -25.20
CA TYR A 598 5.53 4.40 -24.17
C TYR A 598 4.69 5.56 -23.63
N GLN A 599 5.31 6.71 -23.37
CA GLN A 599 4.62 7.87 -22.81
C GLN A 599 3.68 8.54 -23.82
N ASP A 600 2.46 8.82 -23.35
CA ASP A 600 1.45 9.66 -24.03
C ASP A 600 1.22 9.34 -25.52
N ASN A 601 1.34 8.05 -25.89
CA ASN A 601 1.17 7.55 -27.24
C ASN A 601 -0.21 6.91 -27.42
N LEU A 602 -1.10 7.62 -28.13
CA LEU A 602 -2.48 7.19 -28.38
C LEU A 602 -2.60 5.89 -29.18
N ALA A 603 -1.53 5.42 -29.84
CA ALA A 603 -1.50 4.10 -30.48
C ALA A 603 -1.61 2.95 -29.46
N ASN A 604 -1.27 3.20 -28.19
CA ASN A 604 -1.31 2.20 -27.11
C ASN A 604 -2.68 2.13 -26.40
N GLY A 605 -3.61 3.00 -26.77
CA GLY A 605 -5.00 3.02 -26.29
C GLY A 605 -5.43 4.37 -25.72
N PRO A 606 -6.70 4.49 -25.31
CA PRO A 606 -7.22 5.67 -24.63
C PRO A 606 -6.48 5.96 -23.33
N ILE A 607 -6.25 7.23 -23.04
CA ILE A 607 -5.48 7.70 -21.87
C ILE A 607 -6.41 8.40 -20.88
N TYR A 608 -6.33 8.02 -19.61
CA TYR A 608 -6.84 8.82 -18.49
C TYR A 608 -5.85 9.94 -18.20
N ARG A 609 -6.32 11.19 -18.24
CA ARG A 609 -5.45 12.36 -18.16
C ARG A 609 -4.92 12.55 -16.73
N SER A 610 -3.63 12.28 -16.55
CA SER A 610 -2.91 12.57 -15.31
C SER A 610 -2.32 13.98 -15.28
N LEU A 611 -2.48 14.67 -14.16
CA LEU A 611 -1.92 15.99 -13.88
C LEU A 611 -0.98 15.94 -12.68
N ILE A 612 -0.17 16.98 -12.49
CA ILE A 612 0.84 17.06 -11.43
C ILE A 612 0.68 18.35 -10.60
N PRO A 613 1.21 18.40 -9.37
CA PRO A 613 1.20 19.61 -8.56
C PRO A 613 2.13 20.68 -9.16
N LYS A 614 1.70 21.95 -9.09
CA LYS A 614 2.48 23.11 -9.49
C LYS A 614 3.53 23.47 -8.43
N THR A 615 4.69 23.97 -8.86
CA THR A 615 5.74 24.45 -7.94
C THR A 615 5.85 25.97 -7.90
N ASP A 616 6.48 26.47 -6.84
CA ASP A 616 6.95 27.86 -6.73
C ASP A 616 8.28 28.06 -7.47
N SER A 617 8.83 29.28 -7.39
CA SER A 617 10.12 29.63 -8.00
C SER A 617 11.33 28.92 -7.38
N ASP A 618 11.15 28.26 -6.23
CA ASP A 618 12.16 27.40 -5.63
C ASP A 618 11.99 25.93 -6.06
N GLY A 619 10.99 25.60 -6.88
CA GLY A 619 10.73 24.23 -7.33
C GLY A 619 10.05 23.34 -6.28
N ASN A 620 9.46 23.93 -5.24
CA ASN A 620 8.69 23.21 -4.22
C ASN A 620 7.17 23.30 -4.50
N ASP A 621 6.43 22.23 -4.23
CA ASP A 621 4.98 22.19 -4.47
C ASP A 621 4.23 23.21 -3.60
N ILE A 622 3.27 23.93 -4.19
CA ILE A 622 2.58 25.06 -3.53
C ILE A 622 1.28 24.68 -2.83
N ALA A 623 0.73 23.50 -3.12
CA ALA A 623 -0.52 23.00 -2.55
C ALA A 623 -0.30 21.76 -1.70
N GLY A 624 -1.30 21.38 -0.90
CA GLY A 624 -1.27 20.21 -0.04
C GLY A 624 -0.81 20.48 1.39
N VAL A 625 -0.43 19.41 2.09
CA VAL A 625 0.22 19.46 3.40
C VAL A 625 1.71 19.73 3.19
N ARG A 626 2.08 21.00 3.33
CA ARG A 626 3.48 21.44 3.29
C ARG A 626 4.11 21.23 4.66
N LEU A 627 5.02 20.26 4.76
CA LEU A 627 5.84 20.04 5.95
C LEU A 627 6.65 21.30 6.29
N PRO A 628 7.12 21.48 7.55
CA PRO A 628 7.92 22.65 7.92
C PRO A 628 9.16 22.81 7.04
N ASP A 629 9.79 21.71 6.63
CA ASP A 629 10.90 21.67 5.67
C ASP A 629 10.55 22.30 4.30
N VAL A 630 9.28 22.31 3.90
CA VAL A 630 8.79 22.86 2.63
C VAL A 630 8.22 24.27 2.82
N ARG A 631 7.73 24.61 4.02
CA ARG A 631 7.29 25.98 4.36
C ARG A 631 8.46 26.91 4.64
N VAL A 632 9.54 26.38 5.19
CA VAL A 632 10.78 27.10 5.53
C VAL A 632 11.96 26.40 4.83
N PRO A 633 12.01 26.43 3.49
CA PRO A 633 12.89 25.55 2.73
C PRO A 633 14.37 25.93 2.84
N LEU A 634 15.21 24.90 2.83
CA LEU A 634 16.66 24.98 2.69
C LEU A 634 17.15 24.32 1.39
N ALA A 635 16.22 23.77 0.61
CA ALA A 635 16.45 23.06 -0.64
C ALA A 635 15.18 23.05 -1.50
N THR A 636 15.36 22.65 -2.75
CA THR A 636 14.26 22.13 -3.59
C THR A 636 14.05 20.66 -3.27
N TYR A 637 12.80 20.30 -3.04
CA TYR A 637 12.35 18.93 -2.80
C TYR A 637 11.33 18.56 -3.89
N THR A 638 11.52 17.42 -4.53
CA THR A 638 10.61 16.95 -5.59
C THR A 638 10.03 15.57 -5.28
N GLY A 639 8.85 15.28 -5.83
CA GLY A 639 8.28 13.93 -5.86
C GLY A 639 8.81 13.05 -6.99
N TRP A 640 9.60 13.58 -7.92
CA TRP A 640 10.07 12.87 -9.12
C TRP A 640 11.59 12.95 -9.22
N ALA A 641 12.22 11.93 -9.79
CA ALA A 641 13.64 11.89 -10.07
C ALA A 641 13.90 11.11 -11.36
N LEU A 642 15.06 11.37 -11.97
CA LEU A 642 15.54 10.69 -13.16
C LEU A 642 16.80 9.89 -12.86
N ARG A 643 17.01 8.81 -13.60
CA ARG A 643 18.18 7.95 -13.50
C ARG A 643 19.41 8.61 -14.15
N ARG A 644 20.61 8.19 -13.76
CA ARG A 644 21.88 8.58 -14.39
C ARG A 644 22.56 7.39 -15.08
N GLY A 645 23.65 7.65 -15.80
CA GLY A 645 24.44 6.60 -16.47
C GLY A 645 23.78 6.13 -17.77
N ALA A 646 23.90 4.85 -18.09
CA ALA A 646 23.37 4.29 -19.33
C ALA A 646 21.85 4.42 -19.46
N GLN A 647 21.11 4.35 -18.34
CA GLN A 647 19.65 4.53 -18.31
C GLN A 647 19.25 5.97 -17.98
N ALA A 648 20.10 6.96 -18.30
CA ALA A 648 19.81 8.35 -17.98
C ALA A 648 18.44 8.81 -18.52
N ASP A 649 17.78 9.69 -17.77
CA ASP A 649 16.51 10.32 -18.13
C ASP A 649 15.27 9.41 -18.17
N ASP A 650 15.43 8.11 -17.91
CA ASP A 650 14.33 7.28 -17.43
C ASP A 650 13.95 7.62 -15.98
N GLY A 651 12.74 7.25 -15.57
CA GLY A 651 12.24 7.49 -14.23
C GLY A 651 13.05 6.75 -13.17
N CYS A 652 13.46 7.46 -12.12
CA CYS A 652 14.02 6.86 -10.89
C CYS A 652 12.90 6.46 -9.91
N GLU A 653 11.79 5.98 -10.47
CA GLU A 653 10.67 5.30 -9.80
C GLU A 653 10.17 5.98 -8.51
N ALA A 654 10.56 5.44 -7.35
CA ALA A 654 10.12 5.88 -6.02
C ALA A 654 10.85 7.13 -5.51
N ALA A 655 11.93 7.52 -6.18
CA ALA A 655 12.80 8.59 -5.73
C ALA A 655 12.27 9.98 -6.06
N GLY A 656 12.62 10.90 -5.19
CA GLY A 656 12.51 12.33 -5.40
C GLY A 656 13.88 12.95 -5.22
N GLN A 657 13.98 14.24 -5.48
CA GLN A 657 15.26 14.94 -5.48
C GLN A 657 15.34 15.86 -4.27
N PHE A 658 16.52 15.88 -3.65
CA PHE A 658 16.97 16.92 -2.74
C PHE A 658 18.06 17.73 -3.44
N ILE A 659 17.77 18.99 -3.74
CA ILE A 659 18.71 19.88 -4.42
C ILE A 659 18.93 21.10 -3.51
N PRO A 660 20.03 21.15 -2.73
CA PRO A 660 20.25 22.19 -1.75
C PRO A 660 20.25 23.58 -2.38
N PHE A 661 19.76 24.59 -1.64
CA PHE A 661 20.00 25.99 -2.02
C PHE A 661 21.49 26.33 -1.87
N PRO A 662 22.01 27.28 -2.66
CA PRO A 662 23.33 27.86 -2.42
C PRO A 662 23.40 28.37 -0.97
N ARG A 663 24.56 28.25 -0.31
CA ARG A 663 24.70 28.75 1.07
C ARG A 663 24.72 30.28 1.06
N THR A 664 25.57 30.87 0.22
CA THR A 664 25.79 32.31 0.14
C THR A 664 25.35 32.91 -1.20
N LYS A 665 25.21 34.25 -1.24
CA LYS A 665 24.98 35.01 -2.47
C LYS A 665 26.10 34.81 -3.50
N ASP A 666 27.34 34.68 -3.04
CA ASP A 666 28.49 34.44 -3.89
C ASP A 666 28.41 33.06 -4.55
N ASP A 667 28.04 32.02 -3.79
CA ASP A 667 27.82 30.67 -4.34
C ASP A 667 26.71 30.70 -5.40
N ARG A 668 25.59 31.38 -5.10
CA ARG A 668 24.46 31.55 -6.02
C ARG A 668 24.88 32.23 -7.32
N THR A 669 25.62 33.34 -7.21
CA THR A 669 26.05 34.13 -8.37
C THR A 669 27.06 33.35 -9.23
N LYS A 670 27.97 32.59 -8.60
CA LYS A 670 28.96 31.75 -9.30
C LYS A 670 28.32 30.64 -10.13
N THR A 671 27.25 30.02 -9.64
CA THR A 671 26.56 28.94 -10.36
C THR A 671 25.42 29.42 -11.26
N GLY A 672 25.01 30.69 -11.13
CA GLY A 672 23.84 31.22 -11.82
C GLY A 672 22.51 30.65 -11.32
N ASP A 673 22.46 30.20 -10.06
CA ASP A 673 21.25 29.61 -9.49
C ASP A 673 20.17 30.71 -9.30
N PRO A 674 18.96 30.53 -9.85
CA PRO A 674 17.91 31.54 -9.74
C PRO A 674 17.32 31.63 -8.31
N ARG A 675 17.50 30.58 -7.48
CA ARG A 675 16.92 30.49 -6.14
C ARG A 675 17.75 31.28 -5.15
N LEU A 676 17.12 32.04 -4.25
CA LEU A 676 17.84 32.76 -3.19
C LEU A 676 18.68 31.80 -2.35
N SER A 677 19.90 32.23 -2.00
CA SER A 677 20.77 31.46 -1.10
C SER A 677 20.15 31.37 0.30
N VAL A 678 20.60 30.41 1.11
CA VAL A 678 20.17 30.27 2.52
C VAL A 678 20.40 31.58 3.29
N ALA A 679 21.58 32.17 3.18
CA ALA A 679 21.93 33.44 3.83
C ALA A 679 21.14 34.66 3.30
N GLU A 680 20.72 34.68 2.04
CA GLU A 680 19.84 35.74 1.51
C GLU A 680 18.38 35.57 1.96
N ARG A 681 17.98 34.34 2.29
CA ARG A 681 16.61 33.99 2.68
C ARG A 681 16.33 34.17 4.16
N TYR A 682 17.33 33.92 5.01
CA TYR A 682 17.23 33.99 6.46
C TYR A 682 18.31 34.93 7.01
N GLU A 683 17.87 36.07 7.55
CA GLU A 683 18.75 37.15 8.03
C GLU A 683 19.55 36.78 9.30
N SER A 684 19.03 35.83 10.08
CA SER A 684 19.68 35.26 11.26
C SER A 684 19.08 33.90 11.61
N PHE A 685 19.72 33.18 12.54
CA PHE A 685 19.22 31.92 13.05
C PHE A 685 17.94 32.09 13.85
N GLY A 686 17.83 33.15 14.65
CA GLY A 686 16.60 33.53 15.34
C GLY A 686 15.44 33.76 14.36
N ALA A 687 15.69 34.44 13.23
CA ALA A 687 14.66 34.65 12.21
C ALA A 687 14.21 33.34 11.52
N TYR A 688 15.15 32.43 11.25
CA TYR A 688 14.83 31.08 10.78
C TYR A 688 14.03 30.29 11.82
N HIS A 689 14.47 30.32 13.08
CA HIS A 689 13.80 29.66 14.21
C HIS A 689 12.35 30.12 14.36
N SER A 690 12.08 31.42 14.33
CA SER A 690 10.70 31.94 14.40
C SER A 690 9.83 31.42 13.26
N LYS A 691 10.37 31.27 12.04
CA LYS A 691 9.62 30.73 10.91
C LYS A 691 9.31 29.24 11.07
N ILE A 692 10.28 28.42 11.52
CA ILE A 692 10.02 27.00 11.76
C ILE A 692 9.04 26.80 12.92
N LEU A 693 9.11 27.63 13.97
CA LEU A 693 8.18 27.58 15.10
C LEU A 693 6.76 27.85 14.63
N LEU A 694 6.54 28.94 13.89
CA LEU A 694 5.22 29.26 13.31
C LEU A 694 4.71 28.13 12.40
N ALA A 695 5.57 27.56 11.55
CA ALA A 695 5.17 26.47 10.68
C ALA A 695 4.71 25.21 11.46
N VAL A 696 5.36 24.92 12.59
CA VAL A 696 5.03 23.83 13.50
C VAL A 696 3.76 24.13 14.30
N GLU A 697 3.61 25.35 14.81
CA GLU A 697 2.42 25.80 15.55
C GLU A 697 1.15 25.71 14.70
N ASP A 698 1.21 26.22 13.46
CA ASP A 698 0.10 26.13 12.51
C ASP A 698 -0.31 24.67 12.25
N MET A 699 0.66 23.75 12.11
CA MET A 699 0.36 22.34 11.88
C MET A 699 -0.29 21.67 13.10
N VAL A 700 0.05 22.10 14.32
CA VAL A 700 -0.63 21.62 15.53
C VAL A 700 -2.06 22.17 15.60
N GLU A 701 -2.26 23.46 15.32
CA GLU A 701 -3.59 24.08 15.27
C GLU A 701 -4.49 23.41 14.22
N ASP A 702 -3.90 23.11 13.06
CA ASP A 702 -4.54 22.40 11.96
C ASP A 702 -4.81 20.91 12.25
N ARG A 703 -4.39 20.36 13.41
CA ARG A 703 -4.43 18.93 13.75
C ARG A 703 -3.71 18.03 12.73
N LEU A 704 -2.64 18.54 12.13
CA LEU A 704 -1.72 17.81 11.25
C LEU A 704 -0.39 17.47 11.93
N LEU A 705 -0.19 17.91 13.18
CA LEU A 705 0.93 17.53 14.01
C LEU A 705 0.43 17.35 15.45
N LEU A 706 0.89 16.29 16.13
CA LEU A 706 0.59 16.10 17.55
C LEU A 706 1.58 16.88 18.41
N CYS A 707 1.15 17.36 19.58
CA CYS A 707 2.04 18.06 20.52
C CYS A 707 3.26 17.23 20.94
N GLU A 708 3.11 15.92 21.05
CA GLU A 708 4.21 14.99 21.34
C GLU A 708 5.25 14.85 20.22
N ASP A 709 4.98 15.34 19.01
CA ASP A 709 5.94 15.35 17.89
C ASP A 709 6.73 16.67 17.77
N VAL A 710 6.29 17.73 18.46
CA VAL A 710 6.79 19.10 18.23
C VAL A 710 8.27 19.24 18.56
N GLU A 711 8.70 18.77 19.74
CA GLU A 711 10.08 18.92 20.20
C GLU A 711 11.07 18.26 19.23
N ALA A 712 10.76 17.04 18.80
CA ALA A 712 11.59 16.30 17.84
C ALA A 712 11.65 16.99 16.47
N GLN A 713 10.54 17.58 16.01
CA GLN A 713 10.53 18.34 14.75
C GLN A 713 11.36 19.62 14.85
N LEU A 714 11.18 20.42 15.90
CA LEU A 714 11.95 21.66 16.07
C LEU A 714 13.46 21.38 16.17
N THR A 715 13.84 20.39 16.98
CA THR A 715 15.26 20.00 17.15
C THR A 715 15.89 19.63 15.81
N ARG A 716 15.23 18.78 15.02
CA ARG A 716 15.73 18.36 13.70
C ARG A 716 15.83 19.53 12.71
N LEU A 717 14.82 20.40 12.67
CA LEU A 717 14.79 21.55 11.75
C LEU A 717 15.85 22.60 12.09
N MET A 718 16.11 22.82 13.39
CA MET A 718 17.20 23.68 13.85
C MET A 718 18.56 23.12 13.42
N GLN A 719 18.80 21.82 13.63
CA GLN A 719 20.04 21.18 13.17
C GLN A 719 20.21 21.30 11.66
N ALA A 720 19.15 21.06 10.88
CA ALA A 720 19.18 21.24 9.44
C ALA A 720 19.53 22.69 9.03
N GLY A 721 19.01 23.69 9.74
CA GLY A 721 19.36 25.09 9.53
C GLY A 721 20.86 25.36 9.74
N LEU A 722 21.44 24.82 10.81
CA LEU A 722 22.87 24.92 11.10
C LEU A 722 23.70 24.25 10.00
N ASP A 723 23.37 23.01 9.66
CA ASP A 723 24.08 22.23 8.66
C ASP A 723 24.05 22.90 7.29
N ARG A 724 22.96 23.63 6.97
CA ARG A 724 22.76 24.36 5.71
C ARG A 724 23.29 25.79 5.72
N GLY A 725 23.83 26.26 6.85
CA GLY A 725 24.52 27.55 6.95
C GLY A 725 23.57 28.73 7.08
N VAL A 726 22.46 28.56 7.80
CA VAL A 726 21.67 29.70 8.29
C VAL A 726 22.60 30.57 9.16
N PRO A 727 22.71 31.89 8.90
CA PRO A 727 23.67 32.75 9.60
C PRO A 727 23.41 32.81 11.10
N LEU A 728 24.46 32.61 11.91
CA LEU A 728 24.47 32.93 13.33
C LEU A 728 25.16 34.29 13.50
N ARG A 729 24.45 35.29 14.03
CA ARG A 729 25.07 36.59 14.30
C ARG A 729 26.06 36.48 15.45
N GLU A 730 27.06 37.35 15.42
CA GLU A 730 28.03 37.44 16.51
C GLU A 730 27.30 37.75 17.84
N GLY A 731 27.47 36.88 18.83
CA GLY A 731 26.77 36.97 20.12
C GLY A 731 25.34 36.40 20.15
N GLU A 732 24.79 35.91 19.04
CA GLU A 732 23.48 35.23 19.01
C GLU A 732 23.59 33.83 19.62
N VAL A 733 22.79 33.58 20.67
CA VAL A 733 22.67 32.25 21.30
C VAL A 733 21.57 31.48 20.58
N LEU A 734 21.78 30.18 20.36
CA LEU A 734 20.76 29.31 19.78
C LEU A 734 19.49 29.33 20.66
N PRO A 735 18.31 29.58 20.08
CA PRO A 735 17.06 29.50 20.81
C PRO A 735 16.87 28.14 21.48
N ALA A 736 16.32 28.11 22.68
CA ALA A 736 15.90 26.85 23.30
C ALA A 736 14.70 26.26 22.54
N VAL A 737 14.61 24.94 22.49
CA VAL A 737 13.42 24.26 21.96
C VAL A 737 12.31 24.40 23.00
N GLU A 738 11.38 25.32 22.76
CA GLU A 738 10.20 25.50 23.61
C GLU A 738 8.94 24.96 22.92
N LEU A 739 8.12 24.23 23.68
CA LEU A 739 6.82 23.77 23.18
C LEU A 739 5.89 24.98 22.94
N PRO A 740 5.05 24.95 21.89
CA PRO A 740 3.98 25.90 21.68
C PRO A 740 3.05 26.01 22.90
N LYS A 741 2.44 27.18 23.14
CA LYS A 741 1.55 27.41 24.30
C LYS A 741 0.44 26.35 24.40
N GLN A 742 -0.18 26.00 23.27
CA GLN A 742 -1.23 24.97 23.18
C GLN A 742 -0.76 23.56 23.57
N CYS A 743 0.55 23.29 23.50
CA CYS A 743 1.14 22.03 23.91
C CYS A 743 1.65 22.02 25.36
N ARG A 744 1.66 23.16 26.05
CA ARG A 744 2.13 23.25 27.45
C ARG A 744 1.08 22.78 28.46
N LYS A 745 -0.21 22.75 28.09
CA LYS A 745 -1.33 22.40 29.01
C LYS A 745 -1.48 20.91 29.36
N GLY A 746 -0.56 20.03 28.94
CA GLY A 746 -0.67 18.58 29.19
C GLY A 746 0.29 17.98 30.22
N LYS A 747 1.08 18.79 30.94
CA LYS A 747 2.11 18.28 31.89
C LYS A 747 1.74 18.35 33.37
N HIS A 748 0.56 18.88 33.72
CA HIS A 748 0.01 18.78 35.06
C HIS A 748 -1.34 18.07 34.96
N GLY A 749 -1.53 17.01 35.74
CA GLY A 749 -2.79 16.29 35.78
C GLY A 749 -3.88 17.23 36.30
N ASP A 750 -4.96 17.38 35.53
CA ASP A 750 -6.18 18.02 36.00
C ASP A 750 -6.85 17.08 37.01
N SER A 751 -6.59 17.36 38.29
CA SER A 751 -7.62 17.26 39.32
C SER A 751 -8.52 18.48 39.15
N ASP A 752 -9.63 18.32 38.42
CA ASP A 752 -10.72 19.29 38.46
C ASP A 752 -11.49 19.08 39.77
N ASP A 753 -11.02 19.75 40.83
CA ASP A 753 -11.86 20.18 41.94
C ASP A 753 -12.59 21.46 41.49
N ASP A 754 -13.70 21.29 40.75
CA ASP A 754 -14.73 22.33 40.69
C ASP A 754 -15.57 22.21 41.97
N GLU A 755 -15.03 22.78 43.05
CA GLU A 755 -15.80 23.04 44.28
C GLU A 755 -16.86 24.11 44.01
N ASP A 756 -18.10 23.69 44.24
CA ASP A 756 -19.26 24.46 44.67
C ASP A 756 -18.94 25.89 45.18
N LYS A 757 -19.42 26.88 44.44
CA LYS A 757 -19.82 28.17 45.01
C LYS A 757 -21.26 28.46 44.69
N HIS A 758 -22.15 27.66 45.28
CA HIS A 758 -23.43 28.18 45.74
C HIS A 758 -23.17 29.06 46.96
N HIS A 759 -23.30 30.37 46.79
CA HIS A 759 -23.51 31.28 47.91
C HIS A 759 -24.83 32.01 47.71
N ASP A 760 -25.74 31.69 48.63
CA ASP A 760 -26.96 32.43 48.95
C ASP A 760 -26.71 33.94 49.02
N ARG A 761 -27.59 34.69 48.38
CA ARG A 761 -28.06 35.99 48.89
C ARG A 761 -29.53 36.16 48.55
N ASP A 762 -30.36 35.82 49.53
CA ASP A 762 -31.64 36.49 49.76
C ASP A 762 -31.37 37.95 50.18
N HIS A 763 -32.04 38.89 49.51
CA HIS A 763 -32.81 39.98 50.13
C HIS A 763 -33.47 40.87 49.06
N ASP A 764 -34.81 40.83 49.05
CA ASP A 764 -35.78 41.94 49.05
C ASP A 764 -35.36 43.30 48.42
N ASP A 765 -36.09 43.74 47.39
CA ASP A 765 -37.09 44.84 47.44
C ASP A 765 -37.40 45.40 46.02
N ASP A 766 -38.68 45.71 45.82
CA ASP A 766 -39.42 46.36 44.70
C ASP A 766 -39.72 45.62 43.38
#